data_AF-A0A1A9UE14-F1
#
_entry.id   AF-A0A1A9UE14-F1
#
_cell.length_a   1.000
_cell.length_b   1.000
_cell.length_c   1.000
_cell.angle_alpha   90.00
_cell.angle_beta   90.00
_cell.angle_gamma   90.00
#
_symmetry.space_group_name_H-M   'P 1'
#
loop_
_entity.id
_entity.type
_entity.pdbx_description
1 polymer ?
#
loop_
_entity_poly.entity_id
_entity_poly.type
_entity_poly.pdbx_seq_one_letter_code
_entity_poly.pdbx_strand_id
1 'polypeptide(L)'
;MGILSDPSLTPQNKFGKFLSKHHAKICWLCYIASIIWFLCLAYPDFNQSTYLSENALSPGLVYPEIKQDSNRLMQLYMEKLQREREQYKTITPYAWISHEMKEIGLEVYVHNYTLIYPFAEGKIFQGKNVYGILRAPRTSSTEGIVFSAPYRLPSSVHNEVTASVPVLLAFAEFARKKNYWAKDLIFLVTEHEQLGMEAFLSAYFSEDPTKSKHLQYGYLPGRAGALQAAINLEIQDLNIGICIIAEFIDVKIEGLNGQLPNLDLFNVVQRITAREGITSGYKHTTLKKRRSHHSTLQNNVKNMLSMLLTQSTGVPNGNHGLFHRHRIEALTLEGVRRHTNGAHSYNGLALLKTIEGISRSLNNLLEKFHQSYFFYILIHNDRFVSIGDYMPCMILLVFPLFVKAFLLWLMANGDAVFDNEDDFEVEEENAELTAFIETSDSGQTSALTITIYICMLGSMYCHGPVLDFLVINLNRQGLNTPQSISLLMGLWVLIALMLPFLYKLSEKSLHELHFACLIVLGLTLAVVGLLNFALAFLLGIISAPLAIHMPIKECKSFRKNLSIVYCLLLNPLILVYTIVLILTIRQFPELTASGLLIKSVVATMDGITYSLMDNLIYGNWLYTVAIFILLPLWCGFWTVVLRARVSDQIVTIQKKLK
;
A
#
# COMPACT_ATOMS: atom_id res chain seq x y z
N MET A 1 -5.48 54.50 30.07
CA MET A 1 -6.02 53.54 29.08
C MET A 1 -5.35 53.78 27.73
N GLY A 2 -4.14 53.25 27.51
CA GLY A 2 -3.37 53.48 26.28
C GLY A 2 -2.16 52.55 26.14
N ILE A 3 -2.22 51.34 26.71
CA ILE A 3 -1.12 50.36 26.71
C ILE A 3 -1.55 49.02 26.06
N LEU A 4 -2.83 48.86 25.69
CA LEU A 4 -3.38 47.63 25.12
C LEU A 4 -3.72 47.74 23.62
N SER A 5 -3.37 48.85 22.97
CA SER A 5 -3.74 49.15 21.57
C SER A 5 -2.55 49.64 20.73
N ASP A 6 -1.32 49.27 21.10
CA ASP A 6 -0.16 49.43 20.22
C ASP A 6 0.01 48.15 19.39
N PRO A 7 -0.29 48.16 18.07
CA PRO A 7 -0.09 47.00 17.19
C PRO A 7 1.40 46.63 17.01
N SER A 8 2.33 47.49 17.46
CA SER A 8 3.76 47.24 17.48
C SER A 8 4.22 46.32 18.63
N LEU A 9 3.37 46.10 19.65
CA LEU A 9 3.70 45.36 20.88
C LEU A 9 3.04 43.98 20.99
N THR A 10 2.37 43.48 19.96
CA THR A 10 1.88 42.09 19.96
C THR A 10 3.06 41.12 19.77
N PRO A 11 3.22 40.09 20.65
CA PRO A 11 4.27 39.08 20.51
C PRO A 11 4.17 38.28 19.19
N GLN A 12 3.01 38.36 18.51
CA GLN A 12 2.75 37.83 17.18
C GLN A 12 3.70 38.44 16.12
N ASN A 13 4.00 39.74 16.20
CA ASN A 13 4.84 40.44 15.23
C ASN A 13 6.33 40.10 15.36
N LYS A 14 6.83 39.83 16.58
CA LYS A 14 8.23 39.38 16.77
C LYS A 14 8.44 37.93 16.34
N PHE A 15 7.48 37.05 16.63
CA PHE A 15 7.54 35.66 16.22
C PHE A 15 7.40 35.50 14.70
N GLY A 16 6.46 36.24 14.08
CA GLY A 16 6.35 36.37 12.62
C GLY A 16 7.65 36.89 12.00
N LYS A 17 8.15 38.04 12.50
CA LYS A 17 9.54 38.56 12.48
C LYS A 17 10.61 37.49 12.22
N PHE A 18 10.76 36.64 13.23
CA PHE A 18 11.80 35.64 13.28
C PHE A 18 11.57 34.50 12.29
N LEU A 19 10.33 34.00 12.23
CA LEU A 19 9.94 32.89 11.39
C LEU A 19 10.12 33.24 9.92
N SER A 20 9.73 34.45 9.50
CA SER A 20 9.87 34.91 8.13
C SER A 20 11.33 34.99 7.68
N LYS A 21 12.24 35.44 8.54
CA LYS A 21 13.67 35.53 8.26
C LYS A 21 14.34 34.16 8.18
N HIS A 22 13.88 33.17 8.95
CA HIS A 22 14.52 31.86 9.07
C HIS A 22 13.72 30.68 8.50
N HIS A 23 12.54 30.92 7.91
CA HIS A 23 11.61 29.85 7.50
C HIS A 23 12.26 28.80 6.62
N ALA A 24 12.99 29.21 5.57
CA ALA A 24 13.63 28.28 4.65
C ALA A 24 14.64 27.38 5.37
N LYS A 25 15.43 27.93 6.30
CA LYS A 25 16.41 27.16 7.08
C LYS A 25 15.71 26.17 8.02
N ILE A 26 14.64 26.61 8.70
CA ILE A 26 13.86 25.76 9.61
C ILE A 26 13.19 24.62 8.84
N CYS A 27 12.54 24.92 7.72
CA CYS A 27 11.88 23.93 6.87
C CYS A 27 12.86 22.87 6.35
N TRP A 28 14.03 23.28 5.84
CA TRP A 28 15.06 22.33 5.39
C TRP A 28 15.67 21.53 6.53
N LEU A 29 15.88 22.14 7.70
CA LEU A 29 16.38 21.45 8.88
C LEU A 29 15.40 20.36 9.32
N CYS A 30 14.09 20.66 9.41
CA CYS A 30 13.08 19.67 9.77
C CYS A 30 12.98 18.54 8.74
N TYR A 31 13.05 18.85 7.44
CA TYR A 31 13.07 17.84 6.37
C TYR A 31 14.27 16.90 6.49
N ILE A 32 15.49 17.46 6.64
CA ILE A 32 16.71 16.67 6.79
C ILE A 32 16.68 15.86 8.10
N ALA A 33 16.21 16.45 9.19
CA ALA A 33 16.05 15.79 10.47
C ALA A 33 15.09 14.59 10.39
N SER A 34 14.00 14.68 9.62
CA SER A 34 13.09 13.56 9.36
C SER A 34 13.80 12.37 8.70
N ILE A 35 14.61 12.63 7.66
CA ILE A 35 15.37 11.58 6.95
C ILE A 35 16.43 10.97 7.87
N ILE A 36 17.16 11.82 8.61
CA ILE A 36 18.18 11.35 9.56
C ILE A 36 17.54 10.49 10.65
N TRP A 37 16.40 10.92 11.21
CA TRP A 37 15.68 10.14 12.23
C TRP A 37 15.27 8.78 11.69
N PHE A 38 14.71 8.72 10.48
CA PHE A 38 14.35 7.45 9.84
C PHE A 38 15.56 6.51 9.69
N LEU A 39 16.73 7.05 9.31
CA LEU A 39 17.97 6.27 9.24
C LEU A 39 18.49 5.85 10.63
N CYS A 40 18.28 6.66 11.67
CA CYS A 40 18.66 6.34 13.05
C CYS A 40 17.88 5.15 13.60
N LEU A 41 16.62 4.94 13.19
CA LEU A 41 15.80 3.79 13.58
C LEU A 41 16.43 2.44 13.18
N ALA A 42 17.29 2.42 12.16
CA ALA A 42 18.02 1.23 11.77
C ALA A 42 19.12 0.83 12.79
N TYR A 43 19.49 1.73 13.70
CA TYR A 43 20.49 1.49 14.73
C TYR A 43 19.93 0.62 15.86
N PRO A 44 20.69 -0.37 16.36
CA PRO A 44 20.22 -1.31 17.39
C PRO A 44 19.71 -0.68 18.70
N ASP A 45 20.16 0.52 19.05
CA ASP A 45 19.74 1.18 20.29
C ASP A 45 18.36 1.84 20.17
N PHE A 46 17.91 2.14 18.94
CA PHE A 46 16.62 2.77 18.66
C PHE A 46 15.53 1.77 18.25
N ASN A 47 15.84 0.47 18.22
CA ASN A 47 14.88 -0.57 17.87
C ASN A 47 14.74 -1.63 18.96
N GLN A 48 13.53 -2.18 19.05
CA GLN A 48 13.13 -3.08 20.13
C GLN A 48 13.25 -4.54 19.68
N SER A 49 13.59 -5.43 20.62
CA SER A 49 13.53 -6.88 20.37
C SER A 49 12.09 -7.38 20.35
N THR A 50 11.78 -8.33 19.48
CA THR A 50 10.46 -8.95 19.43
C THR A 50 10.18 -9.76 20.70
N TYR A 51 9.01 -9.55 21.29
CA TYR A 51 8.50 -10.29 22.45
C TYR A 51 7.08 -10.78 22.16
N LEU A 52 6.56 -11.66 23.01
CA LEU A 52 5.14 -12.03 22.96
C LEU A 52 4.46 -11.30 24.09
N SER A 53 3.46 -10.50 23.75
CA SER A 53 2.64 -9.83 24.77
C SER A 53 1.57 -10.77 25.32
N GLU A 54 0.97 -11.57 24.43
CA GLU A 54 -0.14 -12.45 24.76
C GLU A 54 0.36 -13.78 25.32
N ASN A 55 0.10 -14.00 26.61
CA ASN A 55 0.52 -15.23 27.28
C ASN A 55 -0.26 -16.46 26.78
N ALA A 56 -1.50 -16.29 26.33
CA ALA A 56 -2.33 -17.41 25.85
C ALA A 56 -1.72 -18.12 24.63
N LEU A 57 -0.98 -17.40 23.78
CA LEU A 57 -0.34 -17.95 22.58
C LEU A 57 0.73 -18.98 22.92
N SER A 58 1.48 -18.75 24.00
CA SER A 58 2.47 -19.65 24.60
C SER A 58 3.11 -20.68 23.63
N PRO A 59 3.86 -20.20 22.61
CA PRO A 59 4.34 -21.06 21.54
C PRO A 59 5.31 -22.10 22.09
N GLY A 60 5.08 -23.34 21.69
CA GLY A 60 5.96 -24.46 22.01
C GLY A 60 5.80 -25.05 23.41
N LEU A 61 4.74 -24.70 24.16
CA LEU A 61 4.42 -25.43 25.40
C LEU A 61 4.03 -26.89 25.15
N VAL A 62 3.45 -27.18 23.99
CA VAL A 62 3.06 -28.53 23.62
C VAL A 62 3.98 -29.08 22.53
N TYR A 63 4.31 -30.37 22.65
CA TYR A 63 5.07 -31.08 21.64
C TYR A 63 4.16 -31.46 20.47
N PRO A 64 4.62 -31.27 19.22
CA PRO A 64 3.84 -31.68 18.06
C PRO A 64 3.67 -33.20 18.04
N GLU A 65 2.44 -33.64 17.80
CA GLU A 65 2.06 -35.05 17.72
C GLU A 65 2.11 -35.58 16.28
N ILE A 66 2.30 -34.72 15.27
CA ILE A 66 2.50 -35.15 13.88
C ILE A 66 3.76 -36.00 13.75
N LYS A 67 3.59 -37.17 13.15
CA LYS A 67 4.63 -38.18 12.90
C LYS A 67 4.90 -38.36 11.40
N GLN A 68 5.85 -39.22 11.08
CA GLN A 68 6.28 -39.51 9.71
C GLN A 68 5.16 -40.06 8.80
N ASP A 69 4.12 -40.68 9.36
CA ASP A 69 3.00 -41.21 8.58
C ASP A 69 2.23 -40.10 7.87
N SER A 70 2.03 -38.94 8.52
CA SER A 70 1.42 -37.76 7.89
C SER A 70 2.28 -37.20 6.75
N ASN A 71 3.61 -37.31 6.86
CA ASN A 71 4.53 -36.89 5.81
C ASN A 71 4.44 -37.83 4.58
N ARG A 72 4.32 -39.15 4.80
CA ARG A 72 4.07 -40.12 3.70
C ARG A 72 2.73 -39.84 3.02
N LEU A 73 1.72 -39.54 3.81
CA LEU A 73 0.38 -39.24 3.31
C LEU A 73 0.33 -37.94 2.49
N MET A 74 1.03 -36.91 2.94
CA MET A 74 1.26 -35.68 2.17
C MET A 74 1.93 -35.98 0.82
N GLN A 75 2.92 -36.87 0.77
CA GLN A 75 3.54 -37.30 -0.48
C GLN A 75 2.55 -38.02 -1.41
N LEU A 76 1.70 -38.90 -0.85
CA LEU A 76 0.65 -39.58 -1.62
C LEU A 76 -0.35 -38.58 -2.22
N TYR A 77 -0.81 -37.58 -1.46
CA TYR A 77 -1.68 -36.53 -1.99
C TYR A 77 -0.99 -35.70 -3.07
N MET A 78 0.32 -35.44 -2.93
CA MET A 78 1.10 -34.75 -3.95
C MET A 78 1.13 -35.53 -5.26
N GLU A 79 1.43 -36.83 -5.23
CA GLU A 79 1.43 -37.68 -6.41
C GLU A 79 0.04 -37.78 -7.07
N LYS A 80 -1.01 -37.96 -6.26
CA LYS A 80 -2.39 -37.98 -6.76
C LYS A 80 -2.75 -36.69 -7.46
N LEU A 81 -2.45 -35.54 -6.84
CA LEU A 81 -2.74 -34.23 -7.40
C LEU A 81 -1.94 -33.97 -8.67
N GLN A 82 -0.67 -34.38 -8.72
CA GLN A 82 0.15 -34.27 -9.93
C GLN A 82 -0.45 -35.07 -11.09
N ARG A 83 -0.94 -36.30 -10.84
CA ARG A 83 -1.64 -37.09 -11.87
C ARG A 83 -2.90 -36.38 -12.38
N GLU A 84 -3.71 -35.82 -11.49
CA GLU A 84 -4.90 -35.03 -11.87
C GLU A 84 -4.51 -33.78 -12.67
N ARG A 85 -3.41 -33.12 -12.31
CA ARG A 85 -2.89 -31.92 -13.00
C ARG A 85 -2.37 -32.24 -14.40
N GLU A 86 -1.79 -33.42 -14.59
CA GLU A 86 -1.36 -33.90 -15.91
C GLU A 86 -2.54 -34.23 -16.82
N GLN A 87 -3.61 -34.80 -16.26
CA GLN A 87 -4.84 -35.13 -16.97
C GLN A 87 -5.65 -33.87 -17.32
N TYR A 88 -5.82 -32.95 -16.36
CA TYR A 88 -6.66 -31.75 -16.48
C TYR A 88 -5.83 -30.47 -16.31
N LYS A 89 -5.21 -30.01 -17.41
CA LYS A 89 -4.31 -28.84 -17.39
C LYS A 89 -5.03 -27.49 -17.29
N THR A 90 -6.26 -27.41 -17.77
CA THR A 90 -7.01 -26.15 -17.96
C THR A 90 -8.05 -25.88 -16.89
N ILE A 91 -8.36 -26.87 -16.06
CA ILE A 91 -9.42 -26.81 -15.05
C ILE A 91 -8.80 -27.11 -13.70
N THR A 92 -9.23 -26.40 -12.67
CA THR A 92 -8.81 -26.68 -11.30
C THR A 92 -9.55 -27.94 -10.78
N PRO A 93 -8.89 -28.86 -10.06
CA PRO A 93 -9.42 -30.18 -9.77
C PRO A 93 -10.42 -30.17 -8.60
N TYR A 94 -11.51 -29.40 -8.72
CA TYR A 94 -12.49 -29.22 -7.63
C TYR A 94 -13.11 -30.54 -7.16
N ALA A 95 -13.44 -31.43 -8.11
CA ALA A 95 -14.07 -32.71 -7.82
C ALA A 95 -13.14 -33.57 -6.96
N TRP A 96 -11.86 -33.67 -7.35
CA TRP A 96 -10.84 -34.40 -6.60
C TRP A 96 -10.64 -33.80 -5.20
N ILE A 97 -10.43 -32.48 -5.08
CA ILE A 97 -10.27 -31.82 -3.77
C ILE A 97 -11.49 -32.08 -2.89
N SER A 98 -12.69 -31.94 -3.44
CA SER A 98 -13.93 -32.13 -2.69
C SER A 98 -14.13 -33.58 -2.24
N HIS A 99 -13.66 -34.55 -3.05
CA HIS A 99 -13.73 -35.96 -2.73
C HIS A 99 -12.76 -36.31 -1.61
N GLU A 100 -11.49 -35.94 -1.73
CA GLU A 100 -10.47 -36.22 -0.70
C GLU A 100 -10.84 -35.55 0.64
N MET A 101 -11.37 -34.31 0.64
CA MET A 101 -11.87 -33.67 1.86
C MET A 101 -13.07 -34.41 2.50
N LYS A 102 -13.95 -35.00 1.68
CA LYS A 102 -15.08 -35.81 2.16
C LYS A 102 -14.61 -37.14 2.72
N GLU A 103 -13.63 -37.79 2.09
CA GLU A 103 -13.02 -39.03 2.60
C GLU A 103 -12.35 -38.83 3.96
N ILE A 104 -11.72 -37.66 4.18
CA ILE A 104 -11.20 -37.27 5.51
C ILE A 104 -12.33 -37.14 6.54
N GLY A 105 -13.57 -36.88 6.12
CA GLY A 105 -14.73 -36.71 7.00
C GLY A 105 -15.00 -35.25 7.41
N LEU A 106 -14.67 -34.30 6.52
CA LEU A 106 -14.99 -32.87 6.67
C LEU A 106 -16.39 -32.55 6.11
N GLU A 107 -17.00 -31.47 6.59
CA GLU A 107 -18.19 -30.88 5.96
C GLU A 107 -17.75 -30.07 4.72
N VAL A 108 -17.87 -30.66 3.53
CA VAL A 108 -17.32 -30.10 2.30
C VAL A 108 -18.36 -29.35 1.49
N TYR A 109 -17.96 -28.18 1.01
CA TYR A 109 -18.79 -27.27 0.24
C TYR A 109 -18.02 -26.70 -0.96
N VAL A 110 -18.77 -26.44 -2.03
CA VAL A 110 -18.27 -25.74 -3.22
C VAL A 110 -18.96 -24.39 -3.29
N HIS A 111 -18.15 -23.34 -3.42
CA HIS A 111 -18.59 -21.95 -3.44
C HIS A 111 -18.35 -21.36 -4.82
N ASN A 112 -19.43 -21.02 -5.52
CA ASN A 112 -19.36 -20.44 -6.85
C ASN A 112 -19.45 -18.92 -6.78
N TYR A 113 -18.65 -18.23 -7.57
CA TYR A 113 -18.68 -16.78 -7.70
C TYR A 113 -18.54 -16.35 -9.17
N THR A 114 -19.05 -15.15 -9.46
CA THR A 114 -19.06 -14.54 -10.80
C THR A 114 -18.42 -13.15 -10.74
N LEU A 115 -17.39 -12.92 -11.56
CA LEU A 115 -16.82 -11.60 -11.79
C LEU A 115 -17.42 -11.02 -13.08
N ILE A 116 -18.13 -9.91 -12.93
CA ILE A 116 -18.63 -9.09 -14.04
C ILE A 116 -17.57 -8.02 -14.30
N TYR A 117 -16.92 -8.11 -15.46
CA TYR A 117 -15.85 -7.18 -15.80
C TYR A 117 -16.41 -5.76 -16.01
N PRO A 118 -15.88 -4.73 -15.32
CA PRO A 118 -16.46 -3.38 -15.30
C PRO A 118 -16.47 -2.67 -16.66
N PHE A 119 -15.46 -2.89 -17.50
CA PHE A 119 -15.20 -2.03 -18.67
C PHE A 119 -15.48 -2.69 -20.02
N ALA A 120 -16.05 -3.89 -20.04
CA ALA A 120 -16.41 -4.57 -21.28
C ALA A 120 -17.76 -5.24 -21.12
N GLU A 121 -18.71 -4.86 -21.97
CA GLU A 121 -20.05 -5.43 -21.96
C GLU A 121 -19.99 -6.93 -22.25
N GLY A 122 -20.67 -7.73 -21.42
CA GLY A 122 -20.82 -9.17 -21.60
C GLY A 122 -19.62 -10.04 -21.19
N LYS A 123 -18.50 -9.48 -20.68
CA LYS A 123 -17.39 -10.29 -20.17
C LYS A 123 -17.66 -10.74 -18.73
N ILE A 124 -18.07 -11.99 -18.58
CA ILE A 124 -18.35 -12.63 -17.30
C ILE A 124 -17.35 -13.76 -17.08
N PHE A 125 -16.65 -13.73 -15.96
CA PHE A 125 -15.75 -14.79 -15.52
C PHE A 125 -16.38 -15.54 -14.35
N GLN A 126 -16.28 -16.86 -14.34
CA GLN A 126 -16.79 -17.71 -13.26
C GLN A 126 -15.61 -18.40 -12.60
N GLY A 127 -15.66 -18.49 -11.27
CA GLY A 127 -14.70 -19.28 -10.50
C GLY A 127 -15.38 -20.01 -9.35
N LYS A 128 -14.68 -21.00 -8.80
CA LYS A 128 -15.17 -21.80 -7.68
C LYS A 128 -14.10 -21.99 -6.62
N ASN A 129 -14.49 -21.83 -5.37
CA ASN A 129 -13.67 -22.22 -4.22
C ASN A 129 -14.20 -23.55 -3.66
N VAL A 130 -13.30 -24.35 -3.08
CA VAL A 130 -13.67 -25.56 -2.35
C VAL A 130 -13.22 -25.39 -0.91
N TYR A 131 -14.11 -25.61 0.05
CA TYR A 131 -13.74 -25.57 1.45
C TYR A 131 -14.36 -26.71 2.24
N GLY A 132 -13.65 -27.17 3.27
CA GLY A 132 -14.10 -28.15 4.23
C GLY A 132 -14.08 -27.58 5.64
N ILE A 133 -15.13 -27.82 6.43
CA ILE A 133 -15.20 -27.42 7.84
C ILE A 133 -15.02 -28.65 8.72
N LEU A 134 -14.08 -28.56 9.67
CA LEU A 134 -13.96 -29.49 10.80
C LEU A 134 -14.55 -28.84 12.05
N ARG A 135 -15.65 -29.38 12.56
CA ARG A 135 -16.27 -28.91 13.80
C ARG A 135 -15.43 -29.23 15.03
N ALA A 136 -15.32 -28.26 15.94
CA ALA A 136 -14.61 -28.42 17.20
C ALA A 136 -15.29 -29.48 18.09
N PRO A 137 -14.57 -30.51 18.57
CA PRO A 137 -15.15 -31.51 19.46
C PRO A 137 -15.38 -31.02 20.89
N ARG A 138 -14.69 -29.95 21.35
CA ARG A 138 -14.72 -29.50 22.76
C ARG A 138 -15.69 -28.35 23.06
N THR A 139 -16.13 -27.60 22.06
CA THR A 139 -16.87 -26.34 22.23
C THR A 139 -17.96 -26.22 21.16
N SER A 140 -18.94 -25.36 21.39
CA SER A 140 -20.14 -25.18 20.57
C SER A 140 -19.93 -24.50 19.20
N SER A 141 -18.79 -24.72 18.53
CA SER A 141 -18.51 -24.22 17.17
C SER A 141 -18.75 -22.71 16.95
N THR A 142 -18.50 -21.90 17.98
CA THR A 142 -18.74 -20.44 17.97
C THR A 142 -17.61 -19.64 17.34
N GLU A 143 -16.43 -20.22 17.20
CA GLU A 143 -15.24 -19.57 16.67
C GLU A 143 -14.53 -20.48 15.66
N GLY A 144 -13.83 -19.88 14.70
CA GLY A 144 -13.14 -20.60 13.64
C GLY A 144 -11.76 -20.07 13.30
N ILE A 145 -10.89 -20.96 12.80
CA ILE A 145 -9.56 -20.66 12.25
C ILE A 145 -9.54 -21.12 10.79
N VAL A 146 -9.07 -20.27 9.88
CA VAL A 146 -8.99 -20.59 8.46
C VAL A 146 -7.57 -21.00 8.07
N PHE A 147 -7.42 -22.15 7.43
CA PHE A 147 -6.21 -22.55 6.72
C PHE A 147 -6.51 -22.51 5.23
N SER A 148 -5.86 -21.61 4.50
CA SER A 148 -6.08 -21.47 3.06
C SER A 148 -4.87 -21.89 2.23
N ALA A 149 -5.14 -22.45 1.06
CA ALA A 149 -4.12 -22.75 0.06
C ALA A 149 -4.62 -22.30 -1.32
N PRO A 150 -3.90 -21.42 -2.03
CA PRO A 150 -4.25 -21.09 -3.39
C PRO A 150 -3.87 -22.23 -4.34
N TYR A 151 -4.73 -22.51 -5.32
CA TYR A 151 -4.41 -23.42 -6.41
C TYR A 151 -4.10 -22.64 -7.69
N ARG A 152 -2.87 -22.76 -8.18
CA ARG A 152 -2.42 -22.15 -9.45
C ARG A 152 -2.45 -23.18 -10.58
N LEU A 153 -3.03 -22.81 -11.72
CA LEU A 153 -2.99 -23.64 -12.92
C LEU A 153 -1.55 -23.71 -13.49
N PRO A 154 -1.17 -24.80 -14.19
CA PRO A 154 0.11 -24.91 -14.89
C PRO A 154 0.38 -23.80 -15.91
N SER A 155 -0.67 -23.17 -16.43
CA SER A 155 -0.59 -22.04 -17.37
C SER A 155 -0.37 -20.68 -16.70
N SER A 156 -0.32 -20.63 -15.36
CA SER A 156 -0.14 -19.37 -14.63
C SER A 156 1.26 -18.79 -14.83
N VAL A 157 1.35 -17.46 -14.83
CA VAL A 157 2.62 -16.72 -14.88
C VAL A 157 3.32 -16.72 -13.52
N HIS A 158 2.60 -16.99 -12.43
CA HIS A 158 3.14 -17.01 -11.07
C HIS A 158 3.81 -18.36 -10.74
N ASN A 159 4.72 -18.35 -9.77
CA ASN A 159 5.42 -19.55 -9.29
C ASN A 159 4.44 -20.66 -8.91
N GLU A 160 4.79 -21.92 -9.19
CA GLU A 160 3.93 -23.05 -8.86
C GLU A 160 3.86 -23.28 -7.33
N VAL A 161 2.67 -23.22 -6.75
CA VAL A 161 2.43 -23.44 -5.30
C VAL A 161 1.63 -24.71 -5.03
N THR A 162 1.74 -25.69 -5.93
CA THR A 162 0.93 -26.90 -5.96
C THR A 162 1.02 -27.72 -4.67
N ALA A 163 2.18 -27.72 -4.01
CA ALA A 163 2.41 -28.43 -2.74
C ALA A 163 1.58 -27.91 -1.57
N SER A 164 0.98 -26.72 -1.69
CA SER A 164 0.13 -26.13 -0.64
C SER A 164 -1.12 -26.97 -0.36
N VAL A 165 -1.77 -27.51 -1.40
CA VAL A 165 -3.02 -28.28 -1.26
C VAL A 165 -2.76 -29.63 -0.57
N PRO A 166 -1.75 -30.44 -0.94
CA PRO A 166 -1.42 -31.68 -0.23
C PRO A 166 -1.04 -31.47 1.24
N VAL A 167 -0.31 -30.39 1.54
CA VAL A 167 0.05 -30.03 2.93
C VAL A 167 -1.20 -29.69 3.73
N LEU A 168 -2.12 -28.93 3.14
CA LEU A 168 -3.42 -28.61 3.74
C LEU A 168 -4.24 -29.88 4.03
N LEU A 169 -4.34 -30.80 3.06
CA LEU A 169 -5.09 -32.06 3.20
C LEU A 169 -4.46 -33.00 4.26
N ALA A 170 -3.13 -33.13 4.26
CA ALA A 170 -2.43 -33.94 5.26
C ALA A 170 -2.60 -33.40 6.68
N PHE A 171 -2.59 -32.07 6.84
CA PHE A 171 -2.90 -31.44 8.12
C PHE A 171 -4.38 -31.63 8.52
N ALA A 172 -5.31 -31.54 7.56
CA ALA A 172 -6.73 -31.76 7.82
C ALA A 172 -7.03 -33.16 8.33
N GLU A 173 -6.42 -34.18 7.73
CA GLU A 173 -6.57 -35.56 8.19
C GLU A 173 -5.97 -35.78 9.58
N PHE A 174 -4.82 -35.16 9.85
CA PHE A 174 -4.26 -35.17 11.20
C PHE A 174 -5.21 -34.51 12.20
N ALA A 175 -5.74 -33.33 11.86
CA ALA A 175 -6.64 -32.59 12.74
C ALA A 175 -7.91 -33.38 13.05
N ARG A 176 -8.48 -34.10 12.07
CA ARG A 176 -9.65 -34.96 12.27
C ARG A 176 -9.43 -36.06 13.32
N LYS A 177 -8.20 -36.59 13.42
CA LYS A 177 -7.84 -37.65 14.39
C LYS A 177 -7.66 -37.13 15.81
N LYS A 178 -7.72 -35.81 16.04
CA LYS A 178 -7.40 -35.19 17.33
C LYS A 178 -8.63 -34.53 17.96
N ASN A 179 -8.75 -34.67 19.29
CA ASN A 179 -9.93 -34.22 20.05
C ASN A 179 -9.67 -32.95 20.89
N TYR A 180 -8.56 -32.25 20.66
CA TYR A 180 -8.18 -31.09 21.48
C TYR A 180 -8.56 -29.73 20.86
N TRP A 181 -9.18 -29.72 19.68
CA TRP A 181 -9.62 -28.49 19.03
C TRP A 181 -10.82 -27.89 19.79
N ALA A 182 -10.69 -26.61 20.11
CA ALA A 182 -11.74 -25.78 20.72
C ALA A 182 -12.42 -24.88 19.67
N LYS A 183 -11.78 -24.68 18.51
CA LYS A 183 -12.31 -23.87 17.40
C LYS A 183 -12.52 -24.72 16.15
N ASP A 184 -13.51 -24.33 15.35
CA ASP A 184 -13.75 -24.95 14.06
C ASP A 184 -12.57 -24.65 13.13
N LEU A 185 -12.10 -25.65 12.39
CA LEU A 185 -11.02 -25.47 11.41
C LEU A 185 -11.61 -25.47 10.01
N ILE A 186 -11.38 -24.39 9.26
CA ILE A 186 -11.79 -24.29 7.86
C ILE A 186 -10.58 -24.53 6.97
N PHE A 187 -10.65 -25.53 6.09
CA PHE A 187 -9.65 -25.80 5.07
C PHE A 187 -10.15 -25.28 3.74
N LEU A 188 -9.60 -24.18 3.26
CA LEU A 188 -10.08 -23.45 2.07
C LEU A 188 -9.06 -23.56 0.93
N VAL A 189 -9.49 -24.08 -0.22
CA VAL A 189 -8.73 -24.02 -1.46
C VAL A 189 -9.38 -22.97 -2.38
N THR A 190 -8.63 -21.91 -2.65
CA THR A 190 -9.10 -20.79 -3.48
C THR A 190 -8.63 -20.92 -4.91
N GLU A 191 -9.56 -20.70 -5.85
CA GLU A 191 -9.22 -20.45 -7.25
C GLU A 191 -8.99 -18.95 -7.47
N HIS A 192 -8.07 -18.60 -8.39
CA HIS A 192 -7.71 -17.20 -8.67
C HIS A 192 -7.26 -16.40 -7.43
N GLU A 193 -6.56 -17.06 -6.49
CA GLU A 193 -5.90 -16.45 -5.33
C GLU A 193 -6.75 -15.40 -4.61
N GLN A 194 -6.43 -14.11 -4.80
CA GLN A 194 -7.04 -12.98 -4.12
C GLN A 194 -8.51 -12.84 -4.47
N LEU A 195 -8.90 -13.11 -5.73
CA LEU A 195 -10.28 -12.99 -6.17
C LEU A 195 -11.19 -14.05 -5.54
N GLY A 196 -10.73 -15.30 -5.51
CA GLY A 196 -11.44 -16.37 -4.80
C GLY A 196 -11.52 -16.09 -3.30
N MET A 197 -10.46 -15.55 -2.71
CA MET A 197 -10.45 -15.19 -1.29
C MET A 197 -11.42 -14.05 -0.96
N GLU A 198 -11.43 -12.97 -1.74
CA GLU A 198 -12.37 -11.85 -1.54
C GLU A 198 -13.82 -12.30 -1.72
N ALA A 199 -14.09 -13.17 -2.70
CA ALA A 199 -15.42 -13.75 -2.87
C ALA A 199 -15.83 -14.58 -1.66
N PHE A 200 -14.92 -15.41 -1.12
CA PHE A 200 -15.20 -16.23 0.07
C PHE A 200 -15.48 -15.35 1.30
N LEU A 201 -14.63 -14.36 1.58
CA LEU A 201 -14.77 -13.45 2.71
C LEU A 201 -16.03 -12.59 2.60
N SER A 202 -16.29 -12.04 1.42
CA SER A 202 -17.51 -11.29 1.15
C SER A 202 -18.75 -12.14 1.40
N ALA A 203 -18.77 -13.39 0.91
CA ALA A 203 -19.86 -14.34 1.13
C ALA A 203 -19.98 -14.82 2.59
N TYR A 204 -18.90 -14.74 3.36
CA TYR A 204 -18.88 -15.11 4.78
C TYR A 204 -19.52 -14.04 5.66
N PHE A 205 -19.17 -12.77 5.41
CA PHE A 205 -19.58 -11.63 6.25
C PHE A 205 -20.81 -10.90 5.76
N SER A 206 -21.16 -11.02 4.47
CA SER A 206 -22.29 -10.32 3.89
C SER A 206 -23.47 -11.27 3.66
N GLU A 207 -24.68 -10.75 3.84
CA GLU A 207 -25.93 -11.49 3.64
C GLU A 207 -26.48 -11.32 2.20
N ASP A 208 -26.14 -10.20 1.52
CA ASP A 208 -26.71 -9.82 0.20
C ASP A 208 -25.72 -10.01 -0.97
N PRO A 209 -25.76 -11.12 -1.72
CA PRO A 209 -24.76 -11.47 -2.75
C PRO A 209 -24.70 -10.51 -3.95
N THR A 210 -25.68 -9.62 -4.07
CA THR A 210 -25.80 -8.63 -5.15
C THR A 210 -25.33 -7.23 -4.75
N LYS A 211 -24.90 -7.03 -3.50
CA LYS A 211 -24.49 -5.71 -2.99
C LYS A 211 -23.30 -5.13 -3.74
N SER A 212 -22.42 -5.99 -4.27
CA SER A 212 -21.27 -5.61 -5.08
C SER A 212 -21.58 -5.67 -6.58
N LYS A 213 -21.39 -4.54 -7.27
CA LYS A 213 -21.65 -4.39 -8.72
C LYS A 213 -20.77 -5.31 -9.59
N HIS A 214 -19.52 -5.54 -9.18
CA HIS A 214 -18.51 -6.22 -10.02
C HIS A 214 -18.25 -7.67 -9.62
N LEU A 215 -18.12 -7.96 -8.32
CA LEU A 215 -17.89 -9.31 -7.81
C LEU A 215 -19.18 -9.85 -7.19
N GLN A 216 -19.90 -10.70 -7.90
CA GLN A 216 -21.04 -11.43 -7.35
C GLN A 216 -20.50 -12.67 -6.63
N TYR A 217 -20.44 -12.58 -5.31
CA TYR A 217 -19.80 -13.60 -4.50
C TYR A 217 -20.70 -14.81 -4.19
N GLY A 218 -22.00 -14.78 -4.50
CA GLY A 218 -22.89 -15.92 -4.28
C GLY A 218 -23.13 -16.26 -2.80
N TYR A 219 -23.75 -17.41 -2.53
CA TYR A 219 -24.06 -17.86 -1.16
C TYR A 219 -23.11 -18.95 -0.69
N LEU A 220 -22.77 -18.94 0.61
CA LEU A 220 -22.07 -20.05 1.26
C LEU A 220 -23.09 -21.05 1.82
N PRO A 221 -23.07 -22.31 1.36
CA PRO A 221 -23.98 -23.35 1.86
C PRO A 221 -23.71 -23.75 3.32
N GLY A 222 -22.50 -23.54 3.82
CA GLY A 222 -22.12 -23.82 5.20
C GLY A 222 -21.21 -22.72 5.76
N ARG A 223 -21.36 -22.41 7.05
CA ARG A 223 -20.51 -21.42 7.74
C ARG A 223 -20.00 -21.99 9.07
N ALA A 224 -18.84 -21.52 9.50
CA ALA A 224 -18.35 -21.73 10.85
C ALA A 224 -18.76 -20.53 11.72
N GLY A 225 -18.34 -20.54 12.99
CA GLY A 225 -18.51 -19.41 13.89
C GLY A 225 -17.65 -18.18 13.51
N ALA A 226 -17.47 -17.25 14.44
CA ALA A 226 -16.67 -16.05 14.19
C ALA A 226 -15.20 -16.41 13.88
N LEU A 227 -14.68 -15.91 12.76
CA LEU A 227 -13.29 -16.13 12.37
C LEU A 227 -12.35 -15.33 13.27
N GLN A 228 -11.37 -16.00 13.87
CA GLN A 228 -10.42 -15.38 14.80
C GLN A 228 -9.06 -15.12 14.13
N ALA A 229 -8.56 -16.10 13.37
CA ALA A 229 -7.28 -16.02 12.69
C ALA A 229 -7.29 -16.82 11.38
N ALA A 230 -6.38 -16.48 10.47
CA ALA A 230 -6.17 -17.23 9.23
C ALA A 230 -4.70 -17.44 8.88
N ILE A 231 -4.36 -18.60 8.32
CA ILE A 231 -3.02 -18.93 7.85
C ILE A 231 -3.14 -19.37 6.40
N ASN A 232 -2.50 -18.62 5.52
CA ASN A 232 -2.40 -18.97 4.12
C ASN A 232 -1.08 -19.70 3.84
N LEU A 233 -1.13 -20.82 3.13
CA LEU A 233 0.01 -21.66 2.81
C LEU A 233 0.34 -21.49 1.33
N GLU A 234 1.55 -21.02 1.02
CA GLU A 234 2.06 -20.86 -0.34
C GLU A 234 3.39 -21.62 -0.48
N ILE A 235 3.31 -22.92 -0.70
CA ILE A 235 4.47 -23.80 -0.70
C ILE A 235 4.86 -24.08 -2.15
N GLN A 236 6.04 -23.60 -2.54
CA GLN A 236 6.56 -23.81 -3.89
C GLN A 236 6.98 -25.26 -4.10
N ASP A 237 6.59 -25.87 -5.22
CA ASP A 237 6.95 -27.25 -5.60
C ASP A 237 8.30 -27.26 -6.33
N LEU A 238 9.28 -28.07 -5.91
CA LEU A 238 10.47 -28.36 -6.72
C LEU A 238 11.05 -29.77 -6.46
N ASN A 239 10.63 -30.68 -7.36
CA ASN A 239 11.12 -32.01 -7.72
C ASN A 239 10.71 -33.24 -6.88
N ILE A 240 9.97 -34.10 -7.59
CA ILE A 240 9.69 -35.52 -7.35
C ILE A 240 11.03 -36.29 -7.35
N GLY A 241 11.39 -36.84 -6.21
CA GLY A 241 12.56 -37.72 -6.08
C GLY A 241 12.98 -37.88 -4.63
N ILE A 242 13.20 -36.76 -3.93
CA ILE A 242 13.53 -36.74 -2.50
C ILE A 242 12.98 -35.40 -1.97
N CYS A 243 11.92 -35.45 -1.15
CA CYS A 243 11.28 -34.29 -0.54
C CYS A 243 12.27 -33.20 -0.09
N ILE A 244 12.23 -32.03 -0.73
CA ILE A 244 12.85 -30.78 -0.25
C ILE A 244 11.74 -29.73 -0.31
N ILE A 245 11.08 -29.44 0.82
CA ILE A 245 9.80 -28.71 0.80
C ILE A 245 9.94 -27.23 1.21
N ALA A 246 10.96 -26.85 1.97
CA ALA A 246 11.40 -25.46 2.11
C ALA A 246 12.70 -25.44 2.91
N GLU A 247 13.76 -24.80 2.40
CA GLU A 247 14.92 -24.46 3.23
C GLU A 247 14.63 -23.24 4.11
N PHE A 248 13.68 -22.41 3.66
CA PHE A 248 13.32 -21.15 4.28
C PHE A 248 11.81 -20.89 4.15
N ILE A 249 11.16 -20.55 5.26
CA ILE A 249 9.78 -20.04 5.26
C ILE A 249 9.83 -18.52 5.26
N ASP A 250 9.39 -17.91 4.17
CA ASP A 250 9.15 -16.48 4.12
C ASP A 250 7.77 -16.17 4.68
N VAL A 251 7.71 -15.28 5.67
CA VAL A 251 6.46 -14.89 6.31
C VAL A 251 6.02 -13.57 5.70
N LYS A 252 4.99 -13.64 4.85
CA LYS A 252 4.39 -12.45 4.25
C LYS A 252 3.35 -11.86 5.20
N ILE A 253 3.42 -10.54 5.37
CA ILE A 253 2.65 -9.78 6.36
C ILE A 253 1.96 -8.53 5.78
N GLU A 254 2.13 -8.24 4.48
CA GLU A 254 1.64 -6.96 3.95
C GLU A 254 0.21 -7.14 3.47
N GLY A 255 -0.69 -6.47 4.16
CA GLY A 255 -2.10 -6.46 3.86
C GLY A 255 -2.52 -5.38 2.87
N LEU A 256 -3.82 -5.42 2.55
CA LEU A 256 -4.47 -4.38 1.79
C LEU A 256 -4.25 -3.02 2.49
N ASN A 257 -3.99 -1.97 1.72
CA ASN A 257 -3.91 -0.59 2.21
C ASN A 257 -2.78 -0.33 3.21
N GLY A 258 -1.80 -1.23 3.31
CA GLY A 258 -0.69 -1.14 4.25
C GLY A 258 -1.03 -1.64 5.67
N GLN A 259 -2.16 -2.33 5.84
CA GLN A 259 -2.49 -3.01 7.09
C GLN A 259 -1.51 -4.15 7.34
N LEU A 260 -1.19 -4.40 8.61
CA LEU A 260 -0.29 -5.47 9.04
C LEU A 260 -1.01 -6.37 10.06
N PRO A 261 -0.67 -7.67 10.11
CA PRO A 261 -1.11 -8.54 11.18
C PRO A 261 -0.52 -8.10 12.51
N ASN A 262 -1.20 -8.45 13.58
CA ASN A 262 -0.63 -8.32 14.92
C ASN A 262 0.77 -8.97 15.01
N LEU A 263 1.74 -8.23 15.54
CA LEU A 263 3.14 -8.63 15.66
C LEU A 263 3.33 -9.95 16.42
N ASP A 264 2.46 -10.24 17.40
CA ASP A 264 2.52 -11.49 18.15
C ASP A 264 2.28 -12.72 17.26
N LEU A 265 1.42 -12.62 16.24
CA LEU A 265 1.18 -13.71 15.29
C LEU A 265 2.48 -14.03 14.52
N PHE A 266 3.16 -12.99 14.04
CA PHE A 266 4.46 -13.10 13.37
C PHE A 266 5.50 -13.74 14.31
N ASN A 267 5.59 -13.27 15.55
CA ASN A 267 6.54 -13.77 16.54
C ASN A 267 6.29 -15.24 16.92
N VAL A 268 5.03 -15.65 17.01
CA VAL A 268 4.64 -17.06 17.23
C VAL A 268 5.16 -17.93 16.08
N VAL A 269 4.92 -17.53 14.83
CA VAL A 269 5.42 -18.26 13.66
C VAL A 269 6.94 -18.39 13.69
N GLN A 270 7.67 -17.29 13.94
CA GLN A 270 9.13 -17.30 14.00
C GLN A 270 9.67 -18.23 15.09
N ARG A 271 9.06 -18.22 16.29
CA ARG A 271 9.50 -19.07 17.40
C ARG A 271 9.22 -20.56 17.15
N ILE A 272 8.08 -20.89 16.55
CA ILE A 272 7.69 -22.28 16.28
C ILE A 272 8.53 -22.86 15.14
N THR A 273 8.69 -22.13 14.04
CA THR A 273 9.57 -22.55 12.93
C THR A 273 11.01 -22.79 13.39
N ALA A 274 11.57 -21.86 14.18
CA ALA A 274 12.90 -22.02 14.75
C ALA A 274 13.02 -23.26 15.65
N ARG A 275 11.98 -23.57 16.44
CA ARG A 275 11.94 -24.78 17.28
C ARG A 275 11.92 -26.07 16.46
N GLU A 276 11.15 -26.10 15.37
CA GLU A 276 11.09 -27.26 14.46
C GLU A 276 12.31 -27.35 13.53
N GLY A 277 13.26 -26.41 13.65
CA GLY A 277 14.52 -26.40 12.92
C GLY A 277 14.44 -25.81 11.52
N ILE A 278 13.32 -25.18 11.15
CA ILE A 278 13.16 -24.50 9.86
C ILE A 278 13.59 -23.04 10.01
N THR A 279 14.42 -22.55 9.08
CA THR A 279 14.75 -21.13 9.06
C THR A 279 13.57 -20.31 8.54
N SER A 280 13.16 -19.29 9.27
CA SER A 280 12.06 -18.40 8.90
C SER A 280 12.52 -16.95 8.87
N GLY A 281 11.78 -16.10 8.17
CA GLY A 281 12.00 -14.67 8.22
C GLY A 281 11.09 -13.87 7.33
N TYR A 282 11.27 -12.56 7.34
CA TYR A 282 10.60 -11.64 6.43
C TYR A 282 11.50 -11.33 5.22
N LYS A 283 10.94 -11.40 4.01
CA LYS A 283 11.55 -11.03 2.72
C LYS A 283 12.98 -11.52 2.52
N HIS A 284 13.11 -12.82 2.46
CA HIS A 284 14.37 -13.48 2.18
C HIS A 284 15.58 -12.90 2.96
N THR A 285 15.42 -12.63 4.26
CA THR A 285 16.56 -12.30 5.13
C THR A 285 17.69 -13.32 4.90
N THR A 286 18.89 -12.83 4.60
CA THR A 286 20.06 -13.67 4.30
C THR A 286 20.32 -14.60 5.48
N LEU A 287 20.47 -15.91 5.22
CA LEU A 287 20.88 -16.87 6.23
C LEU A 287 22.10 -16.31 6.98
N LYS A 288 21.97 -16.08 8.29
CA LYS A 288 23.10 -15.68 9.12
C LYS A 288 24.19 -16.73 8.94
N LYS A 289 25.34 -16.36 8.37
CA LYS A 289 26.58 -17.10 8.65
C LYS A 289 26.73 -17.04 10.17
N ARG A 290 26.79 -18.20 10.81
CA ARG A 290 26.75 -18.48 12.27
C ARG A 290 27.73 -17.67 13.15
N ARG A 291 28.47 -16.71 12.59
CA ARG A 291 29.52 -15.89 13.22
C ARG A 291 29.35 -14.36 13.08
N SER A 292 28.32 -13.84 12.40
CA SER A 292 28.09 -12.39 12.33
C SER A 292 27.10 -11.94 13.40
N HIS A 293 27.60 -11.58 14.58
CA HIS A 293 26.78 -11.01 15.66
C HIS A 293 26.35 -9.56 15.39
N HIS A 294 26.96 -8.89 14.41
CA HIS A 294 26.50 -7.59 13.92
C HIS A 294 25.64 -7.78 12.69
N SER A 295 24.36 -7.41 12.75
CA SER A 295 23.68 -7.00 11.54
C SER A 295 24.35 -5.71 11.07
N THR A 296 24.84 -5.69 9.83
CA THR A 296 25.33 -4.44 9.24
C THR A 296 24.15 -3.47 9.18
N LEU A 297 24.35 -2.24 9.66
CA LEU A 297 23.38 -1.15 9.56
C LEU A 297 22.77 -1.07 8.14
N GLN A 298 23.58 -1.32 7.13
CA GLN A 298 23.17 -1.41 5.73
C GLN A 298 22.05 -2.45 5.48
N ASN A 299 22.12 -3.63 6.09
CA ASN A 299 21.09 -4.66 5.96
C ASN A 299 19.80 -4.25 6.67
N ASN A 300 19.91 -3.63 7.85
CA ASN A 300 18.76 -3.09 8.58
C ASN A 300 18.03 -2.02 7.75
N VAL A 301 18.78 -1.04 7.20
CA VAL A 301 18.24 0.00 6.31
C VAL A 301 17.62 -0.62 5.06
N LYS A 302 18.26 -1.62 4.45
CA LYS A 302 17.74 -2.31 3.27
C LYS A 302 16.42 -3.03 3.56
N ASN A 303 16.30 -3.69 4.71
CA ASN A 303 15.07 -4.38 5.11
C ASN A 303 13.94 -3.37 5.39
N MET A 304 14.24 -2.30 6.15
CA MET A 304 13.29 -1.23 6.41
C MET A 304 12.78 -0.59 5.12
N LEU A 305 13.70 -0.22 4.21
CA LEU A 305 13.33 0.37 2.93
C LEU A 305 12.55 -0.62 2.06
N SER A 306 12.91 -1.90 2.08
CA SER A 306 12.16 -2.93 1.35
C SER A 306 10.73 -3.03 1.87
N MET A 307 10.53 -3.03 3.19
CA MET A 307 9.20 -3.04 3.81
C MET A 307 8.40 -1.78 3.47
N LEU A 308 9.03 -0.61 3.51
CA LEU A 308 8.36 0.64 3.09
C LEU A 308 7.90 0.57 1.63
N LEU A 309 8.77 0.12 0.73
CA LEU A 309 8.46 0.12 -0.70
C LEU A 309 7.25 -0.75 -1.04
N THR A 310 7.14 -1.94 -0.45
CA THR A 310 6.00 -2.83 -0.68
C THR A 310 4.76 -2.44 0.12
N GLN A 311 4.89 -1.97 1.36
CA GLN A 311 3.75 -1.49 2.13
C GLN A 311 3.13 -0.24 1.47
N SER A 312 3.95 0.58 0.79
CA SER A 312 3.48 1.77 0.08
C SER A 312 2.57 1.47 -1.10
N THR A 313 2.68 0.29 -1.73
CA THR A 313 1.82 -0.04 -2.88
C THR A 313 0.37 -0.28 -2.45
N GLY A 314 0.12 -0.60 -1.18
CA GLY A 314 -1.22 -0.91 -0.66
C GLY A 314 -1.83 -2.20 -1.21
N VAL A 315 -1.13 -2.89 -2.10
CA VAL A 315 -1.51 -4.20 -2.64
C VAL A 315 -1.02 -5.30 -1.68
N PRO A 316 -1.88 -6.28 -1.32
CA PRO A 316 -1.48 -7.37 -0.46
C PRO A 316 -0.52 -8.32 -1.16
N ASN A 317 0.48 -8.82 -0.44
CA ASN A 317 1.51 -9.71 -1.00
C ASN A 317 1.14 -11.22 -0.94
N GLY A 318 -0.01 -11.55 -0.34
CA GLY A 318 -0.63 -12.87 -0.34
C GLY A 318 -2.10 -12.80 0.07
N ASN A 319 -2.82 -13.92 0.03
CA ASN A 319 -4.27 -13.94 0.29
C ASN A 319 -4.65 -13.49 1.72
N HIS A 320 -3.73 -13.58 2.67
CA HIS A 320 -3.95 -13.12 4.05
C HIS A 320 -4.34 -11.64 4.12
N GLY A 321 -3.88 -10.81 3.19
CA GLY A 321 -4.06 -9.36 3.26
C GLY A 321 -5.52 -8.88 3.21
N LEU A 322 -6.43 -9.72 2.68
CA LEU A 322 -7.86 -9.45 2.59
C LEU A 322 -8.59 -9.69 3.93
N PHE A 323 -8.04 -10.54 4.79
CA PHE A 323 -8.62 -10.84 6.11
C PHE A 323 -8.58 -9.64 7.07
N HIS A 324 -7.56 -8.78 6.94
CA HIS A 324 -7.39 -7.63 7.84
C HIS A 324 -8.55 -6.63 7.76
N ARG A 325 -9.21 -6.50 6.60
CA ARG A 325 -10.42 -5.68 6.43
C ARG A 325 -11.55 -6.11 7.37
N HIS A 326 -11.64 -7.41 7.68
CA HIS A 326 -12.62 -7.99 8.57
C HIS A 326 -12.14 -8.11 10.01
N ARG A 327 -11.01 -7.48 10.36
CA ARG A 327 -10.34 -7.58 11.68
C ARG A 327 -10.02 -9.03 12.06
N ILE A 328 -9.60 -9.82 11.08
CA ILE A 328 -9.09 -11.17 11.28
C ILE A 328 -7.59 -11.12 11.08
N GLU A 329 -6.86 -11.62 12.07
CA GLU A 329 -5.41 -11.66 11.99
C GLU A 329 -4.94 -12.80 11.11
N ALA A 330 -4.21 -12.47 10.05
CA ALA A 330 -3.79 -13.44 9.06
C ALA A 330 -2.37 -13.22 8.57
N LEU A 331 -1.69 -14.31 8.21
CA LEU A 331 -0.37 -14.27 7.58
C LEU A 331 -0.23 -15.35 6.52
N THR A 332 0.70 -15.17 5.58
CA THR A 332 1.05 -16.20 4.60
C THR A 332 2.41 -16.80 4.89
N LEU A 333 2.47 -18.12 4.95
CA LEU A 333 3.71 -18.90 5.01
C LEU A 333 4.09 -19.30 3.60
N GLU A 334 5.10 -18.64 3.04
CA GLU A 334 5.66 -19.01 1.75
C GLU A 334 6.83 -19.97 1.92
N GLY A 335 6.69 -21.19 1.43
CA GLY A 335 7.77 -22.18 1.41
C GLY A 335 8.66 -21.94 0.20
N VAL A 336 9.88 -21.44 0.42
CA VAL A 336 10.80 -21.06 -0.67
C VAL A 336 12.06 -21.93 -0.61
N ARG A 337 12.48 -22.41 -1.78
CA ARG A 337 13.76 -23.12 -1.92
C ARG A 337 14.90 -22.12 -2.06
N ARG A 338 15.91 -22.22 -1.20
CA ARG A 338 17.22 -21.59 -1.43
C ARG A 338 18.16 -22.66 -1.98
N HIS A 339 19.07 -22.29 -2.88
CA HIS A 339 20.15 -23.19 -3.24
C HIS A 339 21.24 -23.08 -2.18
N THR A 340 21.15 -23.85 -1.09
CA THR A 340 22.31 -24.04 -0.22
C THR A 340 23.10 -25.26 -0.70
N ASN A 341 24.43 -25.12 -0.83
CA ASN A 341 25.35 -26.21 -1.21
C ASN A 341 25.50 -27.27 -0.09
N GLY A 342 24.59 -27.33 0.88
CA GLY A 342 24.63 -28.24 2.03
C GLY A 342 23.48 -29.24 1.96
N ALA A 343 23.79 -30.52 2.17
CA ALA A 343 22.86 -31.65 2.15
C ALA A 343 21.90 -31.69 3.38
N HIS A 344 21.45 -30.54 3.88
CA HIS A 344 20.45 -30.47 4.94
C HIS A 344 19.08 -30.17 4.32
N SER A 345 18.52 -31.19 3.64
CA SER A 345 17.11 -31.15 3.25
C SER A 345 16.24 -31.21 4.52
N TYR A 346 15.41 -30.19 4.73
CA TYR A 346 14.39 -30.22 5.77
C TYR A 346 13.17 -31.00 5.28
N ASN A 347 12.77 -32.00 6.07
CA ASN A 347 11.66 -32.89 5.77
C ASN A 347 10.32 -32.14 5.87
N GLY A 348 9.37 -32.41 4.95
CA GLY A 348 7.99 -31.91 5.03
C GLY A 348 7.29 -32.17 6.38
N LEU A 349 7.79 -33.14 7.14
CA LEU A 349 7.42 -33.35 8.54
C LEU A 349 7.59 -32.09 9.40
N ALA A 350 8.71 -31.37 9.29
CA ALA A 350 8.97 -30.17 10.10
C ALA A 350 7.98 -29.06 9.78
N LEU A 351 7.55 -28.94 8.52
CA LEU A 351 6.55 -27.98 8.09
C LEU A 351 5.17 -28.33 8.66
N LEU A 352 4.77 -29.60 8.58
CA LEU A 352 3.51 -30.06 9.18
C LEU A 352 3.50 -29.83 10.70
N LYS A 353 4.60 -30.15 11.40
CA LYS A 353 4.76 -29.85 12.83
C LYS A 353 4.69 -28.36 13.14
N THR A 354 5.23 -27.52 12.26
CA THR A 354 5.13 -26.07 12.39
C THR A 354 3.67 -25.62 12.29
N ILE A 355 2.93 -26.09 11.28
CA ILE A 355 1.50 -25.79 11.10
C ILE A 355 0.70 -26.27 12.31
N GLU A 356 0.98 -27.48 12.82
CA GLU A 356 0.40 -27.98 14.06
C GLU A 356 0.70 -27.04 15.23
N GLY A 357 1.96 -26.67 15.45
CA GLY A 357 2.35 -25.78 16.55
C GLY A 357 1.61 -24.44 16.50
N ILE A 358 1.54 -23.82 15.32
CA ILE A 358 0.83 -22.54 15.14
C ILE A 358 -0.67 -22.74 15.39
N SER A 359 -1.27 -23.80 14.84
CA SER A 359 -2.69 -24.11 15.05
C SER A 359 -3.04 -24.32 16.52
N ARG A 360 -2.17 -24.99 17.30
CA ARG A 360 -2.35 -25.18 18.74
C ARG A 360 -2.26 -23.85 19.50
N SER A 361 -1.35 -22.98 19.10
CA SER A 361 -1.18 -21.64 19.71
C SER A 361 -2.42 -20.77 19.47
N LEU A 362 -2.96 -20.78 18.24
CA LEU A 362 -4.20 -20.06 17.90
C LEU A 362 -5.44 -20.69 18.55
N ASN A 363 -5.48 -22.01 18.68
CA ASN A 363 -6.59 -22.72 19.31
C ASN A 363 -6.75 -22.32 20.80
N ASN A 364 -5.66 -21.97 21.49
CA ASN A 364 -5.67 -21.55 22.89
C ASN A 364 -6.15 -20.11 23.11
N LEU A 365 -6.22 -19.29 22.07
CA LEU A 365 -6.54 -17.86 22.18
C LEU A 365 -8.03 -17.65 22.51
N LEU A 366 -8.36 -17.11 23.68
CA LEU A 366 -9.75 -16.97 24.12
C LEU A 366 -10.45 -15.72 23.59
N GLU A 367 -9.67 -14.67 23.30
CA GLU A 367 -10.18 -13.36 22.88
C GLU A 367 -9.46 -12.92 21.61
N LYS A 368 -10.10 -12.10 20.76
CA LYS A 368 -9.43 -11.54 19.58
C LYS A 368 -8.13 -10.83 19.95
N PHE A 369 -7.15 -10.87 19.07
CA PHE A 369 -5.87 -10.18 19.25
C PHE A 369 -6.06 -8.70 19.56
N HIS A 370 -5.50 -8.23 20.68
CA HIS A 370 -5.64 -6.83 21.12
C HIS A 370 -4.42 -6.25 21.87
N GLN A 371 -3.52 -7.08 22.41
CA GLN A 371 -2.45 -6.61 23.31
C GLN A 371 -1.18 -6.10 22.62
N SER A 372 -0.92 -6.52 21.37
CA SER A 372 0.33 -6.21 20.65
C SER A 372 0.14 -5.24 19.49
N TYR A 373 1.25 -4.89 18.84
CA TYR A 373 1.31 -3.80 17.85
C TYR A 373 0.75 -4.22 16.48
N PHE A 374 -0.11 -3.36 15.92
CA PHE A 374 -0.60 -3.45 14.54
C PHE A 374 0.16 -2.55 13.55
N PHE A 375 0.95 -1.62 14.08
CA PHE A 375 1.70 -0.63 13.32
C PHE A 375 3.18 -0.72 13.72
N TYR A 376 3.96 -1.38 12.88
CA TYR A 376 5.39 -1.62 13.12
C TYR A 376 6.16 -1.72 11.81
N ILE A 377 7.48 -1.53 11.89
CA ILE A 377 8.42 -1.82 10.81
C ILE A 377 9.37 -2.92 11.28
N LEU A 378 9.44 -4.02 10.53
CA LEU A 378 10.40 -5.09 10.79
C LEU A 378 11.77 -4.70 10.24
N ILE A 379 12.75 -4.63 11.14
CA ILE A 379 14.16 -4.44 10.77
C ILE A 379 14.81 -5.80 10.53
N HIS A 380 14.52 -6.71 11.45
CA HIS A 380 15.00 -8.09 11.44
C HIS A 380 13.89 -8.99 11.99
N ASN A 381 14.01 -10.31 11.80
CA ASN A 381 13.05 -11.28 12.34
C ASN A 381 12.89 -11.20 13.88
N ASP A 382 13.87 -10.62 14.57
CA ASP A 382 13.91 -10.51 16.04
C ASP A 382 13.82 -9.05 16.53
N ARG A 383 13.69 -8.07 15.62
CA ARG A 383 13.71 -6.65 15.97
C ARG A 383 12.74 -5.83 15.13
N PHE A 384 12.00 -4.95 15.80
CA PHE A 384 10.99 -4.11 15.19
C PHE A 384 11.06 -2.67 15.71
N VAL A 385 10.41 -1.76 14.99
CA VAL A 385 10.22 -0.36 15.37
C VAL A 385 8.73 -0.12 15.55
N SER A 386 8.33 0.44 16.68
CA SER A 386 6.92 0.71 16.99
C SER A 386 6.43 2.00 16.34
N ILE A 387 5.11 2.17 16.28
CA ILE A 387 4.49 3.43 15.83
C ILE A 387 5.00 4.66 16.59
N GLY A 388 5.28 4.55 17.89
CA GLY A 388 5.79 5.67 18.69
C GLY A 388 7.16 6.16 18.22
N ASP A 389 7.99 5.25 17.72
CA ASP A 389 9.38 5.53 17.36
C ASP A 389 9.52 6.13 15.95
N TYR A 390 8.70 5.66 14.99
CA TYR A 390 8.76 6.14 13.61
C TYR A 390 7.87 7.36 13.33
N MET A 391 6.79 7.59 14.08
CA MET A 391 5.87 8.72 13.84
C MET A 391 6.53 10.11 13.90
N PRO A 392 7.53 10.37 14.76
CA PRO A 392 8.29 11.63 14.72
C PRO A 392 8.86 11.96 13.34
N CYS A 393 9.25 10.97 12.52
CA CYS A 393 9.68 11.22 11.14
C CYS A 393 8.60 11.95 10.34
N MET A 394 7.36 11.46 10.40
CA MET A 394 6.24 12.04 9.65
C MET A 394 5.92 13.44 10.12
N ILE A 395 5.91 13.66 11.44
CA ILE A 395 5.62 14.97 12.02
C ILE A 395 6.65 15.99 11.52
N LEU A 396 7.95 15.66 11.59
CA LEU A 396 9.04 16.51 11.09
C LEU A 396 8.96 16.74 9.57
N LEU A 397 8.45 15.77 8.80
CA LEU A 397 8.29 15.86 7.35
C LEU A 397 7.14 16.79 6.94
N VAL A 398 6.03 16.75 7.68
CA VAL A 398 4.80 17.51 7.40
C VAL A 398 4.86 18.93 7.98
N PHE A 399 5.52 19.11 9.12
CA PHE A 399 5.62 20.40 9.83
C PHE A 399 6.03 21.59 8.94
N PRO A 400 7.03 21.49 8.03
CA PRO A 400 7.38 22.56 7.10
C PRO A 400 6.22 23.09 6.24
N LEU A 401 5.26 22.23 5.88
CA LEU A 401 4.11 22.60 5.06
C LEU A 401 3.19 23.55 5.82
N PHE A 402 2.92 23.24 7.09
CA PHE A 402 2.08 24.08 7.96
C PHE A 402 2.77 25.39 8.33
N VAL A 403 4.09 25.37 8.59
CA VAL A 403 4.87 26.60 8.82
C VAL A 403 4.75 27.55 7.63
N LYS A 404 4.88 27.02 6.41
CA LYS A 404 4.77 27.82 5.20
C LYS A 404 3.36 28.32 4.93
N ALA A 405 2.34 27.49 5.16
CA ALA A 405 0.94 27.90 5.06
C ALA A 405 0.64 29.03 6.06
N PHE A 406 1.13 28.93 7.30
CA PHE A 406 0.98 29.96 8.31
C PHE A 406 1.63 31.29 7.90
N LEU A 407 2.81 31.25 7.27
CA LEU A 407 3.46 32.46 6.75
C LEU A 407 2.67 33.13 5.62
N LEU A 408 2.09 32.34 4.71
CA LEU A 408 1.23 32.89 3.65
C LEU A 408 -0.02 33.56 4.21
N TRP A 409 -0.60 32.98 5.26
CA TRP A 409 -1.75 33.56 5.96
C TRP A 409 -1.40 34.88 6.65
N LEU A 410 -0.24 34.98 7.30
CA LEU A 410 0.22 36.25 7.90
C LEU A 410 0.42 37.34 6.85
N MET A 411 0.98 37.00 5.68
CA MET A 411 1.16 37.96 4.59
C MET A 411 -0.17 38.44 4.00
N ALA A 412 -1.17 37.56 3.92
CA ALA A 412 -2.50 37.93 3.43
C ALA A 412 -3.22 38.92 4.37
N ASN A 413 -2.93 38.90 5.68
CA ASN A 413 -3.55 39.78 6.67
C ASN A 413 -2.88 41.16 6.81
N GLY A 414 -1.85 41.46 6.02
CA GLY A 414 -1.19 42.78 6.04
C GLY A 414 -0.23 43.00 7.21
N ASP A 415 0.09 41.97 8.00
CA ASP A 415 1.19 42.02 8.97
C ASP A 415 2.51 41.96 8.18
N ALA A 416 2.94 43.11 7.65
CA ALA A 416 4.18 43.27 6.91
C ALA A 416 5.38 42.90 7.80
N VAL A 417 5.84 41.67 7.62
CA VAL A 417 6.84 41.02 8.48
C VAL A 417 8.25 41.07 7.85
N PHE A 418 8.49 41.99 6.91
CA PHE A 418 9.79 42.18 6.26
C PHE A 418 10.12 43.67 6.12
N ASP A 419 10.56 44.30 7.21
CA ASP A 419 11.20 45.62 7.11
C ASP A 419 12.59 45.43 6.47
N ASN A 420 12.72 45.73 5.18
CA ASN A 420 13.93 46.33 4.66
C ASN A 420 13.59 47.80 4.41
N GLU A 421 14.29 48.70 5.08
CA GLU A 421 14.03 50.15 5.07
C GLU A 421 14.18 50.81 3.67
N ASP A 422 14.61 50.06 2.65
CA ASP A 422 14.79 50.54 1.27
C ASP A 422 13.53 50.41 0.37
N ASP A 423 12.47 49.69 0.81
CA ASP A 423 11.28 49.43 -0.03
C ASP A 423 10.13 50.45 0.18
N PHE A 424 10.19 51.32 1.20
CA PHE A 424 9.10 52.24 1.56
C PHE A 424 8.84 53.35 0.52
N GLU A 425 9.87 53.85 -0.17
CA GLU A 425 9.68 54.88 -1.21
C GLU A 425 9.16 54.29 -2.54
N VAL A 426 9.29 52.97 -2.74
CA VAL A 426 8.81 52.27 -3.95
C VAL A 426 7.37 51.77 -3.77
N GLU A 427 6.89 51.59 -2.54
CA GLU A 427 5.53 51.13 -2.25
C GLU A 427 4.45 52.21 -2.44
N GLU A 428 4.72 53.49 -2.20
CA GLU A 428 3.73 54.57 -2.42
C GLU A 428 3.42 54.82 -3.91
N GLU A 429 4.42 54.81 -4.82
CA GLU A 429 4.19 54.92 -6.27
C GLU A 429 3.49 53.69 -6.86
N ASN A 430 3.72 52.49 -6.30
CA ASN A 430 3.07 51.27 -6.76
C ASN A 430 1.66 51.09 -6.18
N ALA A 431 1.34 51.66 -5.01
CA ALA A 431 0.02 51.61 -4.40
C ALA A 431 -1.03 52.38 -5.22
N GLU A 432 -0.68 53.54 -5.79
CA GLU A 432 -1.58 54.30 -6.67
C GLU A 432 -1.78 53.59 -8.03
N LEU A 433 -0.74 52.93 -8.56
CA LEU A 433 -0.80 52.19 -9.82
C LEU A 433 -1.58 50.85 -9.68
N THR A 434 -1.45 50.16 -8.54
CA THR A 434 -2.18 48.93 -8.24
C THR A 434 -3.65 49.19 -7.93
N ALA A 435 -3.98 50.29 -7.25
CA ALA A 435 -5.37 50.73 -7.06
C ALA A 435 -6.07 51.08 -8.40
N PHE A 436 -5.33 51.65 -9.37
CA PHE A 436 -5.86 51.91 -10.71
C PHE A 436 -6.11 50.61 -11.49
N ILE A 437 -5.27 49.59 -11.34
CA ILE A 437 -5.43 48.27 -11.99
C ILE A 437 -6.60 47.48 -11.35
N GLU A 438 -6.78 47.52 -10.03
CA GLU A 438 -7.86 46.80 -9.33
C GLU A 438 -9.28 47.25 -9.76
N THR A 439 -9.45 48.50 -10.20
CA THR A 439 -10.75 48.99 -10.71
C THR A 439 -11.08 48.52 -12.14
N SER A 440 -10.12 47.91 -12.84
CA SER A 440 -10.24 47.51 -14.26
C SER A 440 -10.42 45.99 -14.49
N ASP A 441 -10.62 45.20 -13.43
CA ASP A 441 -10.59 43.73 -13.47
C ASP A 441 -11.97 43.08 -13.30
N SER A 442 -12.92 43.41 -14.18
CA SER A 442 -14.29 42.87 -14.17
C SER A 442 -14.42 41.40 -14.67
N GLY A 443 -13.35 40.62 -14.65
CA GLY A 443 -13.30 39.26 -15.22
C GLY A 443 -12.42 38.26 -14.47
N GLN A 444 -11.94 38.57 -13.27
CA GLN A 444 -11.07 37.68 -12.50
C GLN A 444 -11.85 36.54 -11.83
N THR A 445 -11.42 35.30 -12.08
CA THR A 445 -11.98 34.11 -11.42
C THR A 445 -11.41 33.95 -10.02
N SER A 446 -12.27 33.72 -9.02
CA SER A 446 -11.84 33.50 -7.64
C SER A 446 -11.08 32.18 -7.46
N ALA A 447 -10.16 32.11 -6.50
CA ALA A 447 -9.41 30.88 -6.19
C ALA A 447 -10.35 29.69 -5.90
N LEU A 448 -11.50 29.96 -5.29
CA LEU A 448 -12.54 28.98 -5.00
C LEU A 448 -13.12 28.35 -6.27
N THR A 449 -13.41 29.14 -7.31
CA THR A 449 -13.96 28.58 -8.56
C THR A 449 -13.00 27.63 -9.26
N ILE A 450 -11.70 27.96 -9.25
CA ILE A 450 -10.65 27.10 -9.82
C ILE A 450 -10.45 25.85 -8.98
N THR A 451 -10.49 25.97 -7.64
CA THR A 451 -10.38 24.82 -6.75
C THR A 451 -11.55 23.85 -6.95
N ILE A 452 -12.78 24.37 -7.03
CA ILE A 452 -13.98 23.57 -7.32
C ILE A 452 -13.86 22.90 -8.69
N TYR A 453 -13.42 23.64 -9.72
CA TYR A 453 -13.22 23.08 -11.07
C TYR A 453 -12.21 21.93 -11.07
N ILE A 454 -11.04 22.12 -10.43
CA ILE A 454 -10.00 21.09 -10.33
C ILE A 454 -10.52 19.86 -9.56
N CYS A 455 -11.26 20.06 -8.46
CA CYS A 455 -11.84 18.96 -7.67
C CYS A 455 -12.96 18.21 -8.42
N MET A 456 -13.85 18.93 -9.12
CA MET A 456 -14.89 18.33 -9.95
C MET A 456 -14.27 17.46 -11.05
N LEU A 457 -13.19 17.91 -11.68
CA LEU A 457 -12.50 17.12 -12.70
C LEU A 457 -11.78 15.91 -12.11
N GLY A 458 -11.14 16.04 -10.95
CA GLY A 458 -10.61 14.90 -10.21
C GLY A 458 -11.70 13.86 -9.87
N SER A 459 -12.90 14.32 -9.52
CA SER A 459 -14.06 13.46 -9.23
C SER A 459 -14.57 12.71 -10.46
N MET A 460 -14.46 13.26 -11.67
CA MET A 460 -14.90 12.60 -12.91
C MET A 460 -14.05 11.37 -13.26
N TYR A 461 -12.78 11.35 -12.82
CA TYR A 461 -11.82 10.26 -13.06
C TYR A 461 -11.66 9.31 -11.87
N CYS A 462 -12.13 9.73 -10.69
CA CYS A 462 -12.41 8.81 -9.60
C CYS A 462 -13.60 7.93 -10.02
N HIS A 463 -13.58 6.64 -9.68
CA HIS A 463 -14.56 5.67 -10.16
C HIS A 463 -16.01 6.21 -10.05
N GLY A 464 -16.72 6.20 -11.19
CA GLY A 464 -18.08 6.68 -11.32
C GLY A 464 -18.70 6.30 -12.67
N PRO A 465 -20.02 6.48 -12.83
CA PRO A 465 -20.75 6.07 -14.04
C PRO A 465 -20.23 6.76 -15.32
N VAL A 466 -19.62 7.93 -15.18
CA VAL A 466 -19.01 8.69 -16.28
C VAL A 466 -17.79 7.98 -16.86
N LEU A 467 -16.92 7.44 -15.99
CA LEU A 467 -15.74 6.70 -16.43
C LEU A 467 -16.13 5.41 -17.14
N ASP A 468 -17.07 4.65 -16.55
CA ASP A 468 -17.63 3.43 -17.15
C ASP A 468 -18.16 3.72 -18.57
N PHE A 469 -18.98 4.77 -18.70
CA PHE A 469 -19.57 5.16 -19.98
C PHE A 469 -18.50 5.53 -21.03
N LEU A 470 -17.50 6.34 -20.67
CA LEU A 470 -16.44 6.76 -21.58
C LEU A 470 -15.57 5.58 -22.03
N VAL A 471 -15.18 4.71 -21.10
CA VAL A 471 -14.34 3.55 -21.40
C VAL A 471 -15.09 2.53 -22.26
N ILE A 472 -16.37 2.27 -21.99
CA ILE A 472 -17.19 1.37 -22.81
C ILE A 472 -17.32 1.90 -24.24
N ASN A 473 -17.56 3.20 -24.42
CA ASN A 473 -17.65 3.81 -25.74
C ASN A 473 -16.33 3.72 -26.52
N LEU A 474 -15.18 3.94 -25.87
CA LEU A 474 -13.87 3.78 -26.49
C LEU A 474 -13.58 2.31 -26.84
N ASN A 475 -13.97 1.37 -25.97
CA ASN A 475 -13.83 -0.05 -26.25
C ASN A 475 -14.71 -0.50 -27.43
N ARG A 476 -15.90 0.08 -27.62
CA ARG A 476 -16.74 -0.14 -28.82
C ARG A 476 -16.08 0.35 -30.10
N GLN A 477 -15.21 1.35 -30.02
CA GLN A 477 -14.41 1.84 -31.16
C GLN A 477 -13.16 0.98 -31.43
N GLY A 478 -12.95 -0.11 -30.68
CA GLY A 478 -11.87 -1.08 -30.89
C GLY A 478 -10.62 -0.87 -30.03
N LEU A 479 -10.63 0.08 -29.09
CA LEU A 479 -9.53 0.26 -28.14
C LEU A 479 -9.59 -0.79 -27.02
N ASN A 480 -8.42 -1.26 -26.56
CA ASN A 480 -8.36 -2.12 -25.38
C ASN A 480 -8.60 -1.32 -24.10
N THR A 481 -9.11 -1.95 -23.05
CA THR A 481 -9.38 -1.27 -21.76
C THR A 481 -8.17 -0.47 -21.22
N PRO A 482 -6.93 -1.01 -21.21
CA PRO A 482 -5.77 -0.26 -20.73
C PRO A 482 -5.44 0.98 -21.57
N GLN A 483 -5.66 0.89 -22.89
CA GLN A 483 -5.46 2.01 -23.81
C GLN A 483 -6.52 3.10 -23.58
N SER A 484 -7.78 2.71 -23.43
CA SER A 484 -8.91 3.62 -23.18
C SER A 484 -8.72 4.43 -21.90
N ILE A 485 -8.38 3.77 -20.78
CA ILE A 485 -8.13 4.44 -19.49
C ILE A 485 -6.94 5.38 -19.59
N SER A 486 -5.84 4.93 -20.17
CA SER A 486 -4.61 5.72 -20.29
C SER A 486 -4.77 6.93 -21.21
N LEU A 487 -5.53 6.78 -22.30
CA LEU A 487 -5.89 7.89 -23.19
C LEU A 487 -6.69 8.95 -22.44
N LEU A 488 -7.74 8.54 -21.72
CA LEU A 488 -8.56 9.45 -20.92
C LEU A 488 -7.72 10.19 -19.86
N MET A 489 -6.82 9.49 -19.18
CA MET A 489 -5.93 10.08 -18.17
C MET A 489 -4.90 11.03 -18.80
N GLY A 490 -4.35 10.69 -19.97
CA GLY A 490 -3.44 11.56 -20.72
C GLY A 490 -4.13 12.85 -21.21
N LEU A 491 -5.37 12.75 -21.68
CA LEU A 491 -6.20 13.90 -22.07
C LEU A 491 -6.42 14.83 -20.87
N TRP A 492 -6.63 14.28 -19.68
CA TRP A 492 -6.79 15.06 -18.47
C TRP A 492 -5.51 15.77 -18.05
N VAL A 493 -4.37 15.08 -18.06
CA VAL A 493 -3.07 15.72 -17.80
C VAL A 493 -2.83 16.87 -18.80
N LEU A 494 -3.25 16.72 -20.06
CA LEU A 494 -3.15 17.79 -21.05
C LEU A 494 -4.07 18.99 -20.71
N ILE A 495 -5.33 18.77 -20.32
CA ILE A 495 -6.22 19.85 -19.87
C ILE A 495 -5.64 20.55 -18.64
N ALA A 496 -5.15 19.79 -17.65
CA ALA A 496 -4.52 20.32 -16.45
C ALA A 496 -3.27 21.17 -16.75
N LEU A 497 -2.45 20.75 -17.73
CA LEU A 497 -1.30 21.51 -18.19
C LEU A 497 -1.71 22.84 -18.84
N MET A 498 -2.86 22.87 -19.52
CA MET A 498 -3.39 24.06 -20.22
C MET A 498 -4.17 25.01 -19.31
N LEU A 499 -4.68 24.53 -18.17
CA LEU A 499 -5.46 25.29 -17.18
C LEU A 499 -4.88 26.68 -16.81
N PRO A 500 -3.59 26.84 -16.48
CA PRO A 500 -3.03 28.14 -16.10
C PRO A 500 -3.06 29.19 -17.22
N PHE A 501 -3.20 28.77 -18.48
CA PHE A 501 -3.30 29.67 -19.63
C PHE A 501 -4.74 30.09 -19.94
N LEU A 502 -5.74 29.34 -19.48
CA LEU A 502 -7.18 29.62 -19.68
C LEU A 502 -7.73 30.56 -18.60
N TYR A 503 -7.36 30.29 -17.34
CA TYR A 503 -7.51 31.13 -16.15
C TYR A 503 -6.88 32.52 -16.29
N LYS A 504 -7.44 33.64 -15.79
CA LYS A 504 -6.67 34.81 -15.29
C LYS A 504 -6.95 34.96 -13.78
N LEU A 505 -5.92 34.80 -12.94
CA LEU A 505 -6.00 34.91 -11.48
C LEU A 505 -5.30 36.20 -11.03
N SER A 506 -5.91 36.86 -10.04
CA SER A 506 -5.28 37.91 -9.24
C SER A 506 -4.10 37.36 -8.43
N GLU A 507 -3.20 38.25 -7.99
CA GLU A 507 -2.12 37.88 -7.07
C GLU A 507 -2.69 37.42 -5.71
N LYS A 508 -3.73 38.11 -5.20
CA LYS A 508 -4.44 37.73 -3.97
C LYS A 508 -5.00 36.30 -4.05
N SER A 509 -5.65 35.96 -5.16
CA SER A 509 -6.23 34.61 -5.34
C SER A 509 -5.17 33.53 -5.59
N LEU A 510 -3.99 33.88 -6.08
CA LEU A 510 -2.86 32.96 -6.19
C LEU A 510 -2.26 32.63 -4.81
N HIS A 511 -2.16 33.61 -3.91
CA HIS A 511 -1.73 33.39 -2.53
C HIS A 511 -2.71 32.51 -1.76
N GLU A 512 -4.02 32.73 -1.91
CA GLU A 512 -5.07 31.88 -1.33
C GLU A 512 -5.00 30.44 -1.84
N LEU A 513 -4.79 30.26 -3.15
CA LEU A 513 -4.66 28.92 -3.76
C LEU A 513 -3.42 28.20 -3.23
N HIS A 514 -2.28 28.87 -3.15
CA HIS A 514 -1.04 28.30 -2.61
C HIS A 514 -1.20 27.90 -1.14
N PHE A 515 -1.85 28.75 -0.33
CA PHE A 515 -2.20 28.45 1.05
C PHE A 515 -3.07 27.19 1.16
N ALA A 516 -4.15 27.12 0.37
CA ALA A 516 -5.06 25.97 0.36
C ALA A 516 -4.34 24.67 -0.04
N CYS A 517 -3.52 24.70 -1.10
CA CYS A 517 -2.76 23.53 -1.56
C CYS A 517 -1.79 23.01 -0.50
N LEU A 518 -1.10 23.89 0.24
CA LEU A 518 -0.18 23.48 1.31
C LEU A 518 -0.89 22.83 2.49
N ILE A 519 -2.04 23.36 2.91
CA ILE A 519 -2.85 22.77 3.98
C ILE A 519 -3.39 21.42 3.57
N VAL A 520 -3.97 21.32 2.37
CA VAL A 520 -4.53 20.06 1.88
C VAL A 520 -3.40 19.02 1.71
N LEU A 521 -2.23 19.40 1.20
CA LEU A 521 -1.07 18.50 1.15
C LEU A 521 -0.61 18.05 2.56
N GLY A 522 -0.54 18.98 3.52
CA GLY A 522 -0.13 18.65 4.90
C GLY A 522 -1.12 17.72 5.60
N LEU A 523 -2.42 18.00 5.48
CA LEU A 523 -3.49 17.17 6.04
C LEU A 523 -3.53 15.79 5.39
N THR A 524 -3.36 15.72 4.06
CA THR A 524 -3.38 14.45 3.34
C THR A 524 -2.19 13.58 3.71
N LEU A 525 -0.98 14.13 3.82
CA LEU A 525 0.18 13.39 4.31
C LEU A 525 0.02 12.93 5.77
N ALA A 526 -0.63 13.74 6.63
CA ALA A 526 -0.90 13.36 8.01
C ALA A 526 -1.93 12.21 8.09
N VAL A 527 -3.05 12.31 7.38
CA VAL A 527 -4.10 11.27 7.34
C VAL A 527 -3.57 9.99 6.71
N VAL A 528 -2.89 10.10 5.56
CA VAL A 528 -2.28 8.94 4.91
C VAL A 528 -1.20 8.35 5.81
N GLY A 529 -0.45 9.16 6.57
CA GLY A 529 0.58 8.68 7.48
C GLY A 529 0.04 7.86 8.66
N LEU A 530 -1.17 8.18 9.13
CA LEU A 530 -1.87 7.40 10.16
C LEU A 530 -2.42 6.07 9.63
N LEU A 531 -2.81 6.02 8.36
CA LEU A 531 -3.37 4.81 7.73
C LEU A 531 -2.27 3.90 7.16
N ASN A 532 -1.30 4.48 6.47
CA ASN A 532 -0.17 3.83 5.81
C ASN A 532 1.05 4.77 5.86
N PHE A 533 1.85 4.61 6.92
CA PHE A 533 3.10 5.36 7.12
C PHE A 533 4.02 5.30 5.91
N ALA A 534 4.17 4.12 5.30
CA ALA A 534 5.10 3.91 4.21
C ALA A 534 4.76 4.74 2.97
N LEU A 535 3.48 4.75 2.59
CA LEU A 535 2.99 5.57 1.49
C LEU A 535 3.18 7.07 1.77
N ALA A 536 2.79 7.53 2.97
CA ALA A 536 2.90 8.94 3.31
C ALA A 536 4.34 9.43 3.42
N PHE A 537 5.25 8.60 3.96
CA PHE A 537 6.66 8.95 4.10
C PHE A 537 7.33 9.09 2.74
N LEU A 538 7.10 8.14 1.82
CA LEU A 538 7.63 8.22 0.45
C LEU A 538 7.02 9.41 -0.32
N LEU A 539 5.70 9.60 -0.23
CA LEU A 539 5.05 10.76 -0.85
C LEU A 539 5.56 12.08 -0.26
N GLY A 540 5.79 12.16 1.04
CA GLY A 540 6.29 13.37 1.70
C GLY A 540 7.76 13.64 1.38
N ILE A 541 8.63 12.62 1.28
CA ILE A 541 10.03 12.80 0.83
C ILE A 541 10.07 13.44 -0.56
N ILE A 542 9.15 13.02 -1.44
CA ILE A 542 9.08 13.45 -2.83
C ILE A 542 8.38 14.82 -2.95
N SER A 543 7.28 15.06 -2.25
CA SER A 543 6.46 16.27 -2.37
C SER A 543 6.90 17.45 -1.48
N ALA A 544 7.44 17.18 -0.28
CA ALA A 544 7.83 18.25 0.65
C ALA A 544 8.91 19.19 0.10
N PRO A 545 9.96 18.73 -0.64
CA PRO A 545 10.93 19.63 -1.24
C PRO A 545 10.32 20.64 -2.21
N LEU A 546 9.28 20.27 -2.97
CA LEU A 546 8.57 21.19 -3.86
C LEU A 546 7.95 22.32 -3.03
N ALA A 547 7.20 21.94 -2.01
CA ALA A 547 6.52 22.87 -1.14
C ALA A 547 7.50 23.80 -0.39
N ILE A 548 8.65 23.29 0.04
CA ILE A 548 9.70 24.10 0.70
C ILE A 548 10.38 25.04 -0.30
N HIS A 549 10.67 24.57 -1.52
CA HIS A 549 11.39 25.35 -2.53
C HIS A 549 10.53 26.42 -3.21
N MET A 550 9.20 26.24 -3.23
CA MET A 550 8.28 27.20 -3.81
C MET A 550 8.43 28.56 -3.12
N PRO A 551 8.77 29.63 -3.84
CA PRO A 551 8.96 30.93 -3.24
C PRO A 551 7.66 31.54 -2.72
N ILE A 552 7.79 32.40 -1.71
CA ILE A 552 6.68 33.18 -1.15
C ILE A 552 6.59 34.59 -1.79
N LYS A 553 7.69 35.12 -2.33
CA LYS A 553 7.81 36.38 -3.12
C LYS A 553 8.57 36.16 -4.44
N GLU A 554 8.68 37.18 -5.29
CA GLU A 554 9.45 37.15 -6.56
C GLU A 554 10.81 36.46 -6.42
N CYS A 555 11.15 35.60 -7.40
CA CYS A 555 12.32 34.75 -7.31
C CYS A 555 13.21 34.86 -8.54
N LYS A 556 14.53 34.74 -8.33
CA LYS A 556 15.53 34.65 -9.40
C LYS A 556 15.14 33.54 -10.39
N SER A 557 15.25 33.84 -11.69
CA SER A 557 14.84 32.98 -12.82
C SER A 557 15.25 31.50 -12.68
N PHE A 558 16.44 31.22 -12.14
CA PHE A 558 16.95 29.85 -11.97
C PHE A 558 16.14 28.98 -10.98
N ARG A 559 15.83 29.48 -9.79
CA ARG A 559 15.07 28.70 -8.77
C ARG A 559 13.66 28.38 -9.23
N LYS A 560 13.08 29.31 -9.96
CA LYS A 560 11.76 29.18 -10.57
C LYS A 560 11.75 28.13 -11.68
N ASN A 561 12.73 28.14 -12.58
CA ASN A 561 12.88 27.11 -13.60
C ASN A 561 13.06 25.72 -12.97
N LEU A 562 13.84 25.63 -11.89
CA LEU A 562 13.98 24.39 -11.14
C LEU A 562 12.65 23.92 -10.53
N SER A 563 11.86 24.83 -9.94
CA SER A 563 10.54 24.50 -9.39
C SER A 563 9.53 24.05 -10.45
N ILE A 564 9.59 24.62 -11.67
CA ILE A 564 8.76 24.20 -12.81
C ILE A 564 9.12 22.77 -13.21
N VAL A 565 10.42 22.48 -13.39
CA VAL A 565 10.89 21.14 -13.76
C VAL A 565 10.54 20.13 -12.67
N TYR A 566 10.74 20.47 -11.40
CA TYR A 566 10.41 19.59 -10.28
C TYR A 566 8.90 19.35 -10.18
N CYS A 567 8.08 20.38 -10.34
CA CYS A 567 6.61 20.24 -10.37
C CYS A 567 6.17 19.34 -11.53
N LEU A 568 6.79 19.47 -12.71
CA LEU A 568 6.47 18.61 -13.86
C LEU A 568 6.84 17.14 -13.58
N LEU A 569 8.00 16.88 -12.98
CA LEU A 569 8.40 15.52 -12.56
C LEU A 569 7.46 14.92 -11.51
N LEU A 570 6.86 15.76 -10.66
CA LEU A 570 5.89 15.35 -9.64
C LEU A 570 4.49 15.06 -10.17
N ASN A 571 4.24 15.22 -11.47
CA ASN A 571 2.97 14.78 -12.05
C ASN A 571 2.77 13.28 -11.76
N PRO A 572 1.63 12.85 -11.20
CA PRO A 572 1.41 11.45 -10.81
C PRO A 572 1.66 10.45 -11.95
N LEU A 573 1.31 10.80 -13.20
CA LEU A 573 1.50 9.93 -14.37
C LEU A 573 2.98 9.82 -14.73
N ILE A 574 3.72 10.94 -14.71
CA ILE A 574 5.16 10.96 -14.98
C ILE A 574 5.89 10.19 -13.88
N LEU A 575 5.52 10.37 -12.62
CA LEU A 575 6.08 9.66 -11.49
C LEU A 575 5.88 8.14 -11.63
N VAL A 576 4.65 7.68 -11.90
CA VAL A 576 4.38 6.25 -12.13
C VAL A 576 5.18 5.72 -13.32
N TYR A 577 5.26 6.49 -14.42
CA TYR A 577 6.06 6.11 -15.58
C TYR A 577 7.55 5.98 -15.26
N THR A 578 8.13 6.93 -14.52
CA THR A 578 9.54 6.84 -14.12
C THR A 578 9.83 5.64 -13.22
N ILE A 579 8.93 5.31 -12.29
CA ILE A 579 9.07 4.13 -11.43
C ILE A 579 9.02 2.85 -12.28
N VAL A 580 8.02 2.70 -13.15
CA VAL A 580 7.89 1.53 -14.03
C VAL A 580 9.07 1.43 -15.00
N LEU A 581 9.58 2.56 -15.51
CA LEU A 581 10.78 2.60 -16.33
C LEU A 581 12.00 2.08 -15.56
N ILE A 582 12.22 2.52 -14.32
CA ILE A 582 13.32 2.02 -13.48
C ILE A 582 13.17 0.51 -13.22
N LEU A 583 11.95 0.04 -12.92
CA LEU A 583 11.70 -1.38 -12.69
C LEU A 583 11.91 -2.22 -13.95
N THR A 584 11.49 -1.74 -15.11
CA THR A 584 11.68 -2.44 -16.40
C THR A 584 13.15 -2.49 -16.81
N ILE A 585 13.94 -1.44 -16.55
CA ILE A 585 15.40 -1.45 -16.73
C ILE A 585 16.06 -2.51 -15.87
N ARG A 586 15.63 -2.64 -14.61
CA ARG A 586 16.19 -3.64 -13.68
C ARG A 586 15.79 -5.07 -14.04
N GLN A 587 14.56 -5.27 -14.52
CA GLN A 587 14.02 -6.60 -14.82
C GLN A 587 14.48 -7.12 -16.19
N PHE A 588 14.68 -6.23 -17.17
CA PHE A 588 15.00 -6.60 -18.54
C PHE A 588 16.20 -5.81 -19.08
N PRO A 589 17.42 -6.09 -18.59
CA PRO A 589 18.64 -5.38 -19.03
C PRO A 589 19.02 -5.70 -20.49
N GLU A 590 18.41 -6.71 -21.11
CA GLU A 590 18.73 -7.21 -22.45
C GLU A 590 18.03 -6.45 -23.59
N LEU A 591 17.02 -5.62 -23.29
CA LEU A 591 16.26 -4.92 -24.33
C LEU A 591 16.98 -3.65 -24.84
N THR A 592 16.76 -3.34 -26.13
CA THR A 592 17.16 -2.06 -26.73
C THR A 592 16.40 -0.89 -26.10
N ALA A 593 16.98 0.32 -26.16
CA ALA A 593 16.39 1.51 -25.54
C ALA A 593 14.96 1.83 -26.05
N SER A 594 14.70 1.66 -27.34
CA SER A 594 13.36 1.86 -27.91
C SER A 594 12.37 0.79 -27.46
N GLY A 595 12.78 -0.48 -27.42
CA GLY A 595 11.97 -1.58 -26.90
C GLY A 595 11.63 -1.41 -25.42
N LEU A 596 12.57 -0.88 -24.63
CA LEU A 596 12.39 -0.61 -23.21
C LEU A 596 11.37 0.51 -22.97
N LEU A 597 11.43 1.61 -23.74
CA LEU A 597 10.44 2.67 -23.66
C LEU A 597 9.04 2.17 -24.01
N ILE A 598 8.87 1.43 -25.11
CA ILE A 598 7.56 0.88 -25.50
C ILE A 598 7.02 -0.06 -24.42
N LYS A 599 7.86 -0.97 -23.92
CA LYS A 599 7.46 -1.92 -22.87
C LYS A 599 7.09 -1.22 -21.56
N SER A 600 7.81 -0.15 -21.20
CA SER A 600 7.47 0.67 -20.03
C SER A 600 6.11 1.36 -20.19
N VAL A 601 5.79 1.88 -21.39
CA VAL A 601 4.48 2.48 -21.67
C VAL A 601 3.38 1.44 -21.51
N VAL A 602 3.50 0.28 -22.15
CA VAL A 602 2.49 -0.80 -22.02
C VAL A 602 2.34 -1.22 -20.55
N ALA A 603 3.44 -1.44 -19.84
CA ALA A 603 3.41 -1.79 -18.42
C ALA A 603 2.77 -0.71 -17.54
N THR A 604 2.94 0.59 -17.86
CA THR A 604 2.22 1.66 -17.16
C THR A 604 0.72 1.64 -17.43
N MET A 605 0.30 1.39 -18.67
CA MET A 605 -1.12 1.32 -19.02
C MET A 605 -1.80 0.17 -18.27
N ASP A 606 -1.15 -0.99 -18.26
CA ASP A 606 -1.63 -2.16 -17.52
C ASP A 606 -1.62 -1.90 -16.01
N GLY A 607 -0.56 -1.30 -15.47
CA GLY A 607 -0.44 -0.97 -14.04
C GLY A 607 -1.53 -0.01 -13.54
N ILE A 608 -1.86 1.04 -14.31
CA ILE A 608 -2.97 1.95 -13.98
C ILE A 608 -4.30 1.21 -13.98
N THR A 609 -4.50 0.33 -14.97
CA THR A 609 -5.72 -0.48 -15.08
C THR A 609 -5.86 -1.45 -13.91
N TYR A 610 -4.79 -2.14 -13.51
CA TYR A 610 -4.79 -3.02 -12.34
C TYR A 610 -5.05 -2.25 -11.05
N SER A 611 -4.42 -1.08 -10.86
CA SER A 611 -4.67 -0.25 -9.67
C SER A 611 -6.15 0.20 -9.57
N LEU A 612 -6.77 0.51 -10.71
CA LEU A 612 -8.20 0.81 -10.77
C LEU A 612 -9.06 -0.44 -10.50
N MET A 613 -8.69 -1.61 -11.01
CA MET A 613 -9.40 -2.87 -10.74
C MET A 613 -9.31 -3.26 -9.27
N ASP A 614 -8.15 -3.09 -8.65
CA ASP A 614 -7.93 -3.38 -7.24
C ASP A 614 -8.78 -2.47 -6.35
N ASN A 615 -8.97 -1.21 -6.75
CA ASN A 615 -9.89 -0.30 -6.09
C ASN A 615 -11.33 -0.81 -6.18
N LEU A 616 -11.75 -1.24 -7.37
CA LEU A 616 -13.11 -1.71 -7.63
C LEU A 616 -13.48 -3.02 -6.94
N ILE A 617 -12.55 -3.97 -6.94
CA ILE A 617 -12.79 -5.33 -6.48
C ILE A 617 -12.44 -5.45 -4.99
N TYR A 618 -11.25 -4.99 -4.59
CA TYR A 618 -10.73 -5.20 -3.23
C TYR A 618 -10.89 -3.97 -2.32
N GLY A 619 -11.15 -2.79 -2.88
CA GLY A 619 -11.23 -1.54 -2.10
C GLY A 619 -9.86 -0.94 -1.79
N ASN A 620 -8.87 -1.13 -2.68
CA ASN A 620 -7.60 -0.41 -2.58
C ASN A 620 -7.79 1.09 -2.88
N TRP A 621 -7.49 1.96 -1.91
CA TRP A 621 -7.71 3.41 -2.01
C TRP A 621 -6.54 4.16 -2.68
N LEU A 622 -5.42 3.49 -3.01
CA LEU A 622 -4.25 4.11 -3.65
C LEU A 622 -4.63 4.90 -4.91
N TYR A 623 -5.41 4.28 -5.80
CA TYR A 623 -5.89 4.91 -7.03
C TYR A 623 -6.76 6.14 -6.73
N THR A 624 -7.67 6.03 -5.76
CA THR A 624 -8.52 7.15 -5.32
C THR A 624 -7.68 8.30 -4.78
N VAL A 625 -6.69 8.03 -3.91
CA VAL A 625 -5.80 9.08 -3.38
C VAL A 625 -5.00 9.75 -4.51
N ALA A 626 -4.47 8.96 -5.44
CA ALA A 626 -3.69 9.50 -6.54
C ALA A 626 -4.50 10.47 -7.43
N ILE A 627 -5.74 10.12 -7.76
CA ILE A 627 -6.55 10.89 -8.73
C ILE A 627 -7.44 11.92 -8.07
N PHE A 628 -8.05 11.60 -6.93
CA PHE A 628 -8.98 12.50 -6.26
C PHE A 628 -8.27 13.55 -5.39
N ILE A 629 -7.06 13.25 -4.91
CA ILE A 629 -6.31 14.14 -3.99
C ILE A 629 -5.04 14.66 -4.66
N LEU A 630 -4.09 13.78 -5.01
CA LEU A 630 -2.76 14.20 -5.46
C LEU A 630 -2.78 14.92 -6.81
N LEU A 631 -3.62 14.47 -7.74
CA LEU A 631 -3.71 15.09 -9.07
C LEU A 631 -4.33 16.50 -9.02
N PRO A 632 -5.46 16.75 -8.33
CA PRO A 632 -5.94 18.10 -8.02
C PRO A 632 -4.90 18.99 -7.34
N LEU A 633 -4.20 18.48 -6.33
CA LEU A 633 -3.12 19.19 -5.66
C LEU A 633 -2.01 19.58 -6.62
N TRP A 634 -1.59 18.65 -7.48
CA TRP A 634 -0.60 18.90 -8.52
C TRP A 634 -1.05 19.99 -9.49
N CYS A 635 -2.32 19.99 -9.93
CA CYS A 635 -2.87 21.05 -10.77
C CYS A 635 -2.81 22.42 -10.08
N GLY A 636 -3.14 22.49 -8.79
CA GLY A 636 -3.04 23.72 -8.00
C GLY A 636 -1.59 24.21 -7.84
N PHE A 637 -0.64 23.30 -7.58
CA PHE A 637 0.78 23.65 -7.53
C PHE A 637 1.32 24.08 -8.90
N TRP A 638 0.87 23.46 -9.99
CA TRP A 638 1.24 23.79 -11.35
C TRP A 638 0.80 25.21 -11.74
N THR A 639 -0.42 25.60 -11.39
CA THR A 639 -0.93 26.96 -11.66
C THR A 639 -0.16 28.02 -10.87
N VAL A 640 0.15 27.75 -9.59
CA VAL A 640 0.96 28.64 -8.74
C VAL A 640 2.37 28.82 -9.31
N VAL A 641 3.03 27.74 -9.70
CA VAL A 641 4.43 27.76 -10.17
C VAL A 641 4.59 28.46 -11.52
N LEU A 642 3.67 28.24 -12.47
CA LEU A 642 3.77 28.85 -13.80
C LEU A 642 3.42 30.34 -13.80
N ARG A 643 2.40 30.77 -13.05
CA ARG A 643 1.89 32.15 -13.15
C ARG A 643 2.81 33.19 -12.58
N ALA A 644 3.65 32.83 -11.60
CA ALA A 644 4.74 33.69 -11.18
C ALA A 644 5.55 34.19 -12.40
N ARG A 645 5.66 33.42 -13.51
CA ARG A 645 6.46 33.75 -14.70
C ARG A 645 5.88 34.86 -15.59
N VAL A 646 4.56 35.04 -15.58
CA VAL A 646 3.89 35.98 -16.49
C VAL A 646 3.92 37.40 -15.94
N SER A 647 3.79 37.58 -14.61
CA SER A 647 3.96 38.88 -13.96
C SER A 647 5.37 39.44 -14.18
N ASP A 648 6.42 38.63 -13.97
CA ASP A 648 7.82 39.03 -14.21
C ASP A 648 8.05 39.55 -15.64
N GLN A 649 7.49 38.90 -16.68
CA GLN A 649 7.71 39.32 -18.07
C GLN A 649 7.03 40.65 -18.40
N ILE A 650 5.83 40.90 -17.86
CA ILE A 650 5.11 42.16 -18.07
C ILE A 650 5.87 43.31 -17.38
N VAL A 651 6.35 43.11 -16.14
CA VAL A 651 7.15 44.09 -15.40
C VAL A 651 8.49 44.36 -16.09
N THR A 652 9.16 43.33 -16.63
CA THR A 652 10.43 43.50 -17.34
C THR A 652 10.25 44.23 -18.68
N ILE A 653 9.13 44.02 -19.37
CA ILE A 653 8.80 44.74 -20.61
C ILE A 653 8.46 46.20 -20.31
N GLN A 654 7.72 46.49 -19.22
CA GLN A 654 7.44 47.85 -18.79
C GLN A 654 8.71 48.61 -18.34
N LYS A 655 9.65 47.94 -17.64
CA LYS A 655 10.97 48.52 -17.29
C LYS A 655 11.91 48.75 -18.49
N LYS A 656 11.63 48.15 -19.64
CA LYS A 656 12.37 48.40 -20.91
C LYS A 656 11.70 49.46 -21.78
N LEU A 657 10.45 49.81 -21.48
CA LEU A 657 9.67 50.82 -22.19
C LEU A 657 9.68 52.19 -21.47
N LYS A 658 9.99 52.21 -20.17
CA LYS A 658 10.60 53.37 -19.48
C LYS A 658 12.09 53.40 -19.77
#